data_AF-A0A2V7LDJ9-F1
#
_entry.id   AF-A0A2V7LDJ9-F1
#
_cell.length_a   1.000
_cell.length_b   1.000
_cell.length_c   1.000
_cell.angle_alpha   90.00
_cell.angle_beta   90.00
_cell.angle_gamma   90.00
#
_symmetry.space_group_name_H-M   'P 1'
#
loop_
_entity.id
_entity.type
_entity.pdbx_description
1 polymer ?
#
loop_
_entity_poly.entity_id
_entity_poly.type
_entity_poly.pdbx_seq_one_letter_code
_entity_poly.pdbx_strand_id
1 'polypeptide(L)'
;MKLRTLAALGALTLCAVVPTRSYAQVPTQGQLPGGLPSGMTPDQLAQLLQQNPQLGNVIRQKLQQSGLTPEQIRAQLAAAGYPPNLLDAYLGGAQPGQPSPLPSAQTLAAVQALGMGTLTPAPESLHIDTGFIRVRAESLHADSLASGNYVFGVDVFRRTTTQFLPQLTGPVDPMYRLGPGDVLVAVLSGAIDQSYLLDINREGFVIIPQVGLIYLNNLTLESARGLLFDRLGRVYSKLRGPSPTIKFDVTVSRVRINQVYVIGEVKQPGAYQISALGSALTALYAAGGITARANLRQIEIRRLNNVVATLDLYDYLLRGDKRGDVRLETGDVIYVPLHGTRVQVTGAVLRPAIYELKEGETLPDLLRAAGGFRANAAVDRLAIHRILPAAERRPGPLPRAALDVTLAVAPPSSDQRGSANPGTAAGAAPADGDPLGGVSLPSLPLDNGDSVVVDSIGPLESLLYVGISGMVTKPGRYPWQDGMTLRDLVKLARGPKIGAYLKDAEIARLPADRSQGQLADTLRVPIDSTYLLERDRTGRYIGPVGLPFPGGGAPEVALQPYDEILILKQPDFELQRTVQVRGEVRFPGTYALRSKGDHLTDVLDRAGGLTPQAYANGIRFYRREANAGRVGLDLAKVLKDKRNRDNILLADGDSLYIPPYLPTVRVEGAVNSPGSVTYARGQGLDYYLSAAGGVSFRGDKGRVFVQQPNGNVRAVHKRPLFFGTSKPTP
;
A
#
# COMPACT_ATOMS: atom_id res chain seq x y z
N MET A 1 -3.73 -43.54 37.35
CA MET A 1 -4.81 -44.51 37.60
C MET A 1 -5.65 -44.64 36.34
N LYS A 2 -5.91 -45.86 35.83
CA LYS A 2 -6.61 -46.17 34.56
C LYS A 2 -5.91 -45.70 33.25
N LEU A 3 -6.13 -46.31 32.07
CA LEU A 3 -6.26 -47.76 31.73
C LEU A 3 -6.23 -47.98 30.18
N ARG A 4 -5.37 -48.88 29.65
CA ARG A 4 -5.49 -49.71 28.39
C ARG A 4 -5.84 -48.96 27.06
N THR A 5 -5.85 -49.55 25.84
CA THR A 5 -5.64 -50.91 25.26
C THR A 5 -4.51 -50.85 24.19
N LEU A 6 -3.76 -51.90 23.76
CA LEU A 6 -4.09 -53.21 23.14
C LEU A 6 -4.96 -53.10 21.86
N ALA A 7 -4.79 -53.87 20.76
CA ALA A 7 -3.75 -54.81 20.24
C ALA A 7 -3.92 -54.85 18.67
N ALA A 8 -3.31 -55.65 17.79
CA ALA A 8 -2.44 -56.86 17.73
C ALA A 8 -1.64 -56.78 16.37
N LEU A 9 -0.59 -57.52 15.96
CA LEU A 9 0.10 -58.82 16.20
C LEU A 9 -0.11 -59.86 15.06
N GLY A 10 1.00 -60.42 14.51
CA GLY A 10 1.09 -61.34 13.36
C GLY A 10 2.02 -60.80 12.25
N ALA A 11 3.24 -61.28 11.93
CA ALA A 11 3.92 -62.60 12.00
C ALA A 11 3.45 -63.61 10.93
N LEU A 12 4.27 -64.46 10.28
CA LEU A 12 5.62 -65.01 10.53
C LEU A 12 6.51 -64.96 9.24
N THR A 13 7.84 -64.75 9.27
CA THR A 13 9.00 -65.72 9.30
C THR A 13 8.99 -66.85 8.23
N LEU A 14 10.10 -67.48 7.78
CA LEU A 14 11.51 -67.56 8.22
C LEU A 14 12.43 -68.03 7.05
N CYS A 15 13.74 -67.77 7.08
CA CYS A 15 14.87 -68.72 6.84
C CYS A 15 16.17 -68.04 6.35
N ALA A 16 17.33 -68.62 6.68
CA ALA A 16 18.66 -68.18 6.24
C ALA A 16 19.66 -69.35 6.18
N VAL A 17 20.60 -69.32 5.22
CA VAL A 17 21.87 -70.09 5.18
C VAL A 17 22.93 -69.23 4.47
N VAL A 18 24.22 -69.44 4.78
CA VAL A 18 25.38 -68.63 4.33
C VAL A 18 26.43 -69.55 3.67
N PRO A 19 27.22 -69.09 2.68
CA PRO A 19 28.68 -69.14 2.88
C PRO A 19 29.50 -67.98 2.25
N THR A 20 30.21 -67.27 3.12
CA THR A 20 31.58 -66.71 3.03
C THR A 20 32.33 -66.45 1.70
N ARG A 21 33.00 -65.27 1.69
CA ARG A 21 34.34 -64.94 1.12
C ARG A 21 34.53 -64.87 -0.41
N SER A 22 34.97 -63.70 -0.86
CA SER A 22 36.35 -63.51 -1.34
C SER A 22 36.79 -62.04 -1.24
N TYR A 23 38.10 -61.79 -1.16
CA TYR A 23 38.66 -60.44 -1.24
C TYR A 23 38.65 -59.96 -2.69
N ALA A 24 38.04 -58.82 -2.98
CA ALA A 24 38.27 -58.10 -4.23
C ALA A 24 39.64 -57.42 -4.14
N GLN A 25 40.51 -57.67 -5.14
CA GLN A 25 41.86 -57.12 -5.18
C GLN A 25 41.85 -55.63 -5.55
N VAL A 26 42.86 -54.88 -5.11
CA VAL A 26 43.12 -53.52 -5.60
C VAL A 26 43.50 -53.58 -7.08
N PRO A 27 42.79 -52.89 -8.00
CA PRO A 27 43.24 -52.75 -9.38
C PRO A 27 44.46 -51.82 -9.43
N THR A 28 45.57 -52.33 -9.98
CA THR A 28 46.78 -51.53 -10.26
C THR A 28 46.50 -50.45 -11.31
N GLN A 29 47.36 -49.42 -11.39
CA GLN A 29 47.20 -48.32 -12.34
C GLN A 29 47.08 -48.81 -13.80
N GLY A 30 45.98 -48.43 -14.46
CA GLY A 30 45.76 -48.67 -15.88
C GLY A 30 44.36 -48.23 -16.31
N GLN A 31 44.28 -47.17 -17.13
CA GLN A 31 43.06 -46.64 -17.77
C GLN A 31 41.85 -46.36 -16.84
N LEU A 32 41.66 -45.07 -16.53
CA LEU A 32 40.33 -44.53 -16.21
C LEU A 32 39.34 -44.90 -17.33
N PRO A 33 38.06 -45.17 -17.05
CA PRO A 33 37.02 -45.40 -18.06
C PRO A 33 36.60 -44.09 -18.75
N GLY A 34 37.55 -43.43 -19.41
CA GLY A 34 37.39 -42.18 -20.14
C GLY A 34 36.75 -42.36 -21.51
N GLY A 35 35.64 -43.08 -21.59
CA GLY A 35 34.82 -43.13 -22.80
C GLY A 35 34.16 -41.78 -23.03
N LEU A 36 34.52 -41.08 -24.11
CA LEU A 36 33.77 -39.91 -24.57
C LEU A 36 32.33 -40.34 -24.92
N PRO A 37 31.31 -39.49 -24.64
CA PRO A 37 29.92 -39.86 -24.86
C PRO A 37 29.63 -40.11 -26.34
N SER A 38 28.70 -41.03 -26.60
CA SER A 38 28.38 -41.57 -27.91
C SER A 38 28.20 -40.51 -29.00
N GLY A 39 29.19 -40.38 -29.88
CA GLY A 39 29.11 -39.59 -31.10
C GLY A 39 29.69 -38.17 -31.08
N MET A 40 30.46 -37.76 -30.06
CA MET A 40 31.13 -36.44 -30.05
C MET A 40 32.66 -36.55 -29.96
N THR A 41 33.38 -35.85 -30.85
CA THR A 41 34.85 -35.82 -30.89
C THR A 41 35.45 -34.88 -29.84
N PRO A 42 36.75 -35.01 -29.48
CA PRO A 42 37.43 -34.05 -28.60
C PRO A 42 37.32 -32.60 -29.10
N ASP A 43 37.44 -32.38 -30.41
CA ASP A 43 37.38 -31.06 -31.03
C ASP A 43 35.97 -30.47 -30.99
N GLN A 44 34.94 -31.28 -31.25
CA GLN A 44 33.53 -30.87 -31.10
C GLN A 44 33.21 -30.51 -29.65
N LEU A 45 33.78 -31.24 -28.68
CA LEU A 45 33.62 -30.93 -27.26
C LEU A 45 34.31 -29.61 -26.88
N ALA A 46 35.53 -29.37 -27.37
CA ALA A 46 36.22 -28.10 -27.19
C ALA A 46 35.44 -26.93 -27.82
N GLN A 47 34.93 -27.12 -29.04
CA GLN A 47 34.13 -26.13 -29.76
C GLN A 47 32.80 -25.83 -29.06
N LEU A 48 32.13 -26.85 -28.50
CA LEU A 48 30.89 -26.71 -27.73
C LEU A 48 31.11 -25.96 -26.41
N LEU A 49 32.24 -26.19 -25.73
CA LEU A 49 32.66 -25.42 -24.56
C LEU A 49 33.00 -23.96 -24.91
N GLN A 50 33.63 -23.72 -26.07
CA GLN A 50 33.99 -22.39 -26.55
C GLN A 50 32.76 -21.56 -26.98
N GLN A 51 31.73 -22.21 -27.55
CA GLN A 51 30.46 -21.59 -27.92
C GLN A 51 29.53 -21.34 -26.72
N ASN A 52 29.60 -22.15 -25.66
CA ASN A 52 28.64 -22.13 -24.56
C ASN A 52 29.29 -21.93 -23.18
N PRO A 53 29.91 -20.76 -22.90
CA PRO A 53 30.52 -20.47 -21.59
C PRO A 53 29.53 -20.49 -20.41
N GLN A 54 28.22 -20.53 -20.68
CA GLN A 54 27.17 -20.65 -19.66
C GLN A 54 26.93 -22.09 -19.16
N LEU A 55 27.57 -23.13 -19.73
CA LEU A 55 27.30 -24.53 -19.39
C LEU A 55 27.43 -24.86 -17.89
N GLY A 56 28.38 -24.25 -17.18
CA GLY A 56 28.52 -24.44 -15.72
C GLY A 56 27.29 -23.98 -14.93
N ASN A 57 26.55 -22.98 -15.43
CA ASN A 57 25.29 -22.52 -14.84
C ASN A 57 24.13 -23.48 -15.16
N VAL A 58 24.10 -24.04 -16.38
CA VAL A 58 23.12 -25.06 -16.79
C VAL A 58 23.26 -26.34 -15.95
N ILE A 59 24.50 -26.77 -15.68
CA ILE A 59 24.80 -27.93 -14.82
C ILE A 59 24.31 -27.67 -13.39
N ARG A 60 24.64 -26.51 -12.79
CA ARG A 60 24.10 -26.12 -11.48
C ARG A 60 22.57 -26.14 -11.46
N GLN A 61 21.93 -25.59 -12.49
CA GLN A 61 20.47 -25.54 -12.58
C GLN A 61 19.84 -26.94 -12.68
N LYS A 62 20.39 -27.85 -13.50
CA LYS A 62 19.93 -29.26 -13.56
C LYS A 62 20.13 -29.98 -12.22
N LEU A 63 21.28 -29.80 -11.56
CA LEU A 63 21.54 -30.39 -10.25
C LEU A 63 20.52 -29.91 -9.19
N GLN A 64 20.23 -28.60 -9.15
CA GLN A 64 19.20 -28.03 -8.27
C GLN A 64 17.78 -28.54 -8.61
N GLN A 65 17.45 -28.69 -9.90
CA GLN A 65 16.16 -29.22 -10.35
C GLN A 65 15.99 -30.73 -10.14
N SER A 66 17.08 -31.49 -10.00
CA SER A 66 17.04 -32.94 -9.77
C SER A 66 16.42 -33.34 -8.42
N GLY A 67 16.41 -32.43 -7.44
CA GLY A 67 15.95 -32.70 -6.07
C GLY A 67 16.86 -33.62 -5.25
N LEU A 68 17.95 -34.12 -5.81
CA LEU A 68 18.91 -34.98 -5.13
C LEU A 68 19.72 -34.19 -4.09
N THR A 69 19.97 -34.78 -2.92
CA THR A 69 20.88 -34.18 -1.94
C THR A 69 22.33 -34.28 -2.42
N PRO A 70 23.24 -33.38 -1.97
CA PRO A 70 24.66 -33.49 -2.31
C PRO A 70 25.24 -34.88 -2.01
N GLU A 71 24.88 -35.48 -0.88
CA GLU A 71 25.36 -36.82 -0.48
C GLU A 71 24.83 -37.93 -1.41
N GLN A 72 23.58 -37.85 -1.86
CA GLN A 72 23.03 -38.78 -2.86
C GLN A 72 23.78 -38.66 -4.19
N ILE A 73 24.09 -37.44 -4.62
CA ILE A 73 24.86 -37.18 -5.85
C ILE A 73 26.27 -37.77 -5.72
N ARG A 74 26.97 -37.54 -4.60
CA ARG A 74 28.30 -38.14 -4.34
C ARG A 74 28.25 -39.67 -4.34
N ALA A 75 27.22 -40.27 -3.74
CA ALA A 75 27.04 -41.72 -3.69
C ALA A 75 26.76 -42.33 -5.08
N GLN A 76 25.91 -41.69 -5.88
CA GLN A 76 25.63 -42.11 -7.26
C GLN A 76 26.86 -41.95 -8.18
N LEU A 77 27.64 -40.88 -8.03
CA LEU A 77 28.91 -40.71 -8.75
C LEU A 77 29.90 -41.84 -8.41
N ALA A 78 30.07 -42.17 -7.13
CA ALA A 78 30.94 -43.26 -6.70
C ALA A 78 30.46 -44.62 -7.24
N ALA A 79 29.15 -44.88 -7.23
CA ALA A 79 28.56 -46.10 -7.82
C ALA A 79 28.74 -46.18 -9.34
N ALA A 80 28.79 -45.02 -10.02
CA ALA A 80 29.07 -44.91 -11.45
C ALA A 80 30.57 -44.86 -11.79
N GLY A 81 31.47 -45.04 -10.81
CA GLY A 81 32.93 -45.06 -11.01
C GLY A 81 33.60 -43.69 -11.15
N TYR A 82 32.89 -42.59 -10.87
CA TYR A 82 33.44 -41.23 -10.86
C TYR A 82 33.90 -40.81 -9.45
N PRO A 83 34.88 -39.91 -9.31
CA PRO A 83 35.23 -39.33 -8.02
C PRO A 83 34.02 -38.66 -7.36
N PRO A 84 33.69 -38.97 -6.09
CA PRO A 84 32.44 -38.52 -5.46
C PRO A 84 32.33 -37.00 -5.35
N ASN A 85 33.45 -36.28 -5.22
CA ASN A 85 33.51 -34.82 -5.10
C ASN A 85 33.49 -34.08 -6.45
N LEU A 86 33.41 -34.78 -7.58
CA LEU A 86 33.66 -34.21 -8.91
C LEU A 86 32.67 -33.10 -9.34
N LEU A 87 31.47 -33.07 -8.74
CA LEU A 87 30.47 -32.03 -8.99
C LEU A 87 30.32 -31.00 -7.85
N ASP A 88 31.10 -31.09 -6.76
CA ASP A 88 30.95 -30.23 -5.57
C ASP A 88 30.97 -28.73 -5.88
N ALA A 89 31.79 -28.30 -6.85
CA ALA A 89 31.88 -26.90 -7.30
C ALA A 89 30.58 -26.36 -7.94
N TYR A 90 29.65 -27.23 -8.34
CA TYR A 90 28.33 -26.88 -8.86
C TYR A 90 27.22 -27.04 -7.82
N LEU A 91 27.47 -27.76 -6.72
CA LEU A 91 26.51 -28.01 -5.63
C LEU A 91 26.48 -26.89 -4.56
N GLY A 92 27.54 -26.09 -4.46
CA GLY A 92 27.62 -24.98 -3.51
C GLY A 92 26.64 -23.84 -3.78
N GLY A 93 26.07 -23.27 -2.71
CA GLY A 93 25.32 -22.02 -2.78
C GLY A 93 26.23 -20.85 -3.12
N ALA A 94 26.03 -20.24 -4.29
CA ALA A 94 26.93 -19.22 -4.82
C ALA A 94 26.83 -17.88 -4.07
N GLN A 95 27.99 -17.29 -3.73
CA GLN A 95 28.05 -15.86 -3.40
C GLN A 95 27.79 -15.02 -4.67
N PRO A 96 27.08 -13.88 -4.58
CA PRO A 96 26.82 -13.03 -5.73
C PRO A 96 28.12 -12.54 -6.39
N GLY A 97 28.29 -12.80 -7.69
CA GLY A 97 29.38 -12.28 -8.51
C GLY A 97 30.49 -13.25 -8.88
N GLN A 98 30.58 -14.45 -8.29
CA GLN A 98 31.54 -15.46 -8.75
C GLN A 98 30.98 -16.28 -9.93
N PRO A 99 31.70 -16.38 -11.07
CA PRO A 99 31.30 -17.26 -12.17
C PRO A 99 31.52 -18.73 -11.79
N SER A 100 30.64 -19.60 -12.29
CA SER A 100 30.82 -21.05 -12.18
C SER A 100 32.07 -21.49 -12.96
N PRO A 101 32.86 -22.46 -12.46
CA PRO A 101 33.98 -23.00 -13.24
C PRO A 101 33.49 -23.65 -14.53
N LEU A 102 34.34 -23.67 -15.55
CA LEU A 102 34.06 -24.33 -16.82
C LEU A 102 34.06 -25.86 -16.64
N PRO A 103 33.04 -26.57 -17.14
CA PRO A 103 32.95 -28.02 -16.99
C PRO A 103 33.96 -28.75 -17.86
N SER A 104 34.71 -29.69 -17.26
CA SER A 104 35.60 -30.60 -17.99
C SER A 104 34.82 -31.75 -18.62
N ALA A 105 35.43 -32.46 -19.58
CA ALA A 105 34.86 -33.66 -20.21
C ALA A 105 34.32 -34.68 -19.19
N GLN A 106 35.04 -34.89 -18.08
CA GLN A 106 34.63 -35.81 -17.01
C GLN A 106 33.40 -35.30 -16.23
N THR A 107 33.25 -33.98 -16.02
CA THR A 107 32.03 -33.42 -15.39
C THR A 107 30.80 -33.57 -16.27
N LEU A 108 30.97 -33.48 -17.60
CA LEU A 108 29.88 -33.63 -18.57
C LEU A 108 29.42 -35.09 -18.65
N ALA A 109 30.37 -36.04 -18.68
CA ALA A 109 30.08 -37.47 -18.61
C ALA A 109 29.44 -37.88 -17.27
N ALA A 110 29.93 -37.34 -16.15
CA ALA A 110 29.36 -37.57 -14.81
C ALA A 110 27.91 -37.09 -14.69
N VAL A 111 27.57 -35.91 -15.21
CA VAL A 111 26.18 -35.39 -15.21
C VAL A 111 25.25 -36.24 -16.08
N GLN A 112 25.75 -36.82 -17.18
CA GLN A 112 24.99 -37.77 -17.99
C GLN A 112 24.80 -39.13 -17.29
N ALA A 113 25.83 -39.62 -16.59
CA ALA A 113 25.77 -40.88 -15.82
C ALA A 113 24.76 -40.82 -14.66
N LEU A 114 24.50 -39.63 -14.10
CA LEU A 114 23.43 -39.36 -13.14
C LEU A 114 22.02 -39.32 -13.77
N GLY A 115 21.86 -39.73 -15.03
CA GLY A 115 20.57 -39.81 -15.72
C GLY A 115 19.95 -38.48 -16.14
N MET A 116 20.63 -37.35 -15.93
CA MET A 116 20.09 -35.99 -16.19
C MET A 116 20.01 -35.59 -17.68
N GLY A 117 19.92 -36.57 -18.58
CA GLY A 117 19.74 -36.40 -20.02
C GLY A 117 20.92 -35.74 -20.75
N THR A 118 20.74 -35.50 -22.05
CA THR A 118 21.74 -34.76 -22.84
C THR A 118 21.89 -33.32 -22.32
N LEU A 119 23.11 -32.78 -22.42
CA LEU A 119 23.42 -31.38 -22.07
C LEU A 119 23.31 -30.43 -23.28
N THR A 120 22.82 -30.93 -24.41
CA THR A 120 22.16 -30.07 -25.41
C THR A 120 21.04 -29.28 -24.72
N PRO A 121 20.84 -27.98 -25.01
CA PRO A 121 19.53 -27.39 -24.80
C PRO A 121 18.50 -28.27 -25.54
N ALA A 122 17.30 -28.44 -24.97
CA ALA A 122 16.24 -29.14 -25.68
C ALA A 122 15.98 -28.39 -27.01
N PRO A 123 15.72 -29.10 -28.13
CA PRO A 123 15.25 -28.42 -29.33
C PRO A 123 13.97 -27.67 -28.95
N GLU A 124 14.00 -26.35 -29.07
CA GLU A 124 12.92 -25.51 -28.57
C GLU A 124 11.61 -25.94 -29.24
N SER A 125 10.57 -26.13 -28.43
CA SER A 125 9.26 -26.61 -28.88
C SER A 125 8.53 -25.50 -29.63
N LEU A 126 9.00 -25.23 -30.87
CA LEU A 126 8.56 -24.23 -31.83
C LEU A 126 7.92 -23.00 -31.18
N HIS A 127 8.71 -22.31 -30.34
CA HIS A 127 8.48 -20.90 -30.15
C HIS A 127 8.68 -20.24 -31.52
N ILE A 128 7.62 -19.64 -32.05
CA ILE A 128 7.71 -18.84 -33.27
C ILE A 128 8.60 -17.66 -32.92
N ASP A 129 9.86 -17.69 -33.38
CA ASP A 129 10.77 -16.57 -33.16
C ASP A 129 10.23 -15.36 -33.90
N THR A 130 9.62 -14.50 -33.10
CA THR A 130 8.94 -13.27 -33.47
C THR A 130 9.88 -12.07 -33.39
N GLY A 131 11.18 -12.32 -33.18
CA GLY A 131 12.22 -11.29 -33.03
C GLY A 131 12.14 -10.52 -31.71
N PHE A 132 11.36 -10.99 -30.72
CA PHE A 132 11.09 -10.27 -29.48
C PHE A 132 12.29 -10.20 -28.53
N ILE A 133 13.21 -9.28 -28.82
CA ILE A 133 14.32 -8.92 -27.93
C ILE A 133 13.75 -8.38 -26.60
N ARG A 134 14.00 -9.10 -25.50
CA ARG A 134 13.63 -8.70 -24.14
C ARG A 134 14.52 -7.55 -23.64
N VAL A 135 14.29 -6.35 -24.16
CA VAL A 135 14.92 -5.12 -23.67
C VAL A 135 14.56 -4.93 -22.20
N ARG A 136 15.57 -4.78 -21.32
CA ARG A 136 15.33 -4.33 -19.94
C ARG A 136 14.72 -2.93 -20.00
N ALA A 137 13.52 -2.79 -19.44
CA ALA A 137 12.87 -1.49 -19.33
C ALA A 137 13.67 -0.61 -18.35
N GLU A 138 14.31 0.43 -18.86
CA GLU A 138 14.75 1.55 -18.04
C GLU A 138 13.50 2.24 -17.49
N SER A 139 13.35 2.24 -16.16
CA SER A 139 12.25 2.91 -15.50
C SER A 139 12.42 4.42 -15.63
N LEU A 140 11.37 5.11 -16.10
CA LEU A 140 11.28 6.58 -16.00
C LEU A 140 11.56 7.00 -14.56
N HIS A 141 12.48 7.94 -14.37
CA HIS A 141 12.78 8.48 -13.05
C HIS A 141 11.59 9.31 -12.58
N ALA A 142 11.27 9.25 -11.27
CA ALA A 142 10.11 9.92 -10.71
C ALA A 142 10.15 11.45 -10.96
N ASP A 143 11.35 12.03 -10.94
CA ASP A 143 11.58 13.46 -11.19
C ASP A 143 11.24 13.86 -12.64
N SER A 144 11.43 12.96 -13.62
CA SER A 144 11.03 13.18 -15.01
C SER A 144 9.51 13.23 -15.16
N LEU A 145 8.78 12.40 -14.41
CA LEU A 145 7.32 12.40 -14.37
C LEU A 145 6.76 13.66 -13.66
N ALA A 146 7.40 14.10 -12.58
CA ALA A 146 7.01 15.31 -11.87
C ALA A 146 7.26 16.60 -12.67
N SER A 147 8.38 16.65 -13.40
CA SER A 147 8.78 17.81 -14.22
C SER A 147 8.20 17.82 -15.65
N GLY A 148 7.49 16.77 -16.06
CA GLY A 148 6.94 16.65 -17.42
C GLY A 148 8.00 16.59 -18.53
N ASN A 149 9.26 16.29 -18.20
CA ASN A 149 10.40 16.25 -19.13
C ASN A 149 10.48 14.92 -19.91
N TYR A 150 9.35 14.40 -20.38
CA TYR A 150 9.27 13.15 -21.15
C TYR A 150 8.17 13.23 -22.21
N VAL A 151 8.34 12.52 -23.33
CA VAL A 151 7.38 12.53 -24.45
C VAL A 151 6.23 11.58 -24.16
N PHE A 152 5.00 12.09 -24.17
CA PHE A 152 3.81 11.30 -23.91
C PHE A 152 3.63 10.17 -24.94
N GLY A 153 3.35 8.96 -24.45
CA GLY A 153 3.05 7.77 -25.25
C GLY A 153 4.24 6.88 -25.64
N VAL A 154 5.48 7.39 -25.61
CA VAL A 154 6.67 6.62 -26.06
C VAL A 154 6.93 5.38 -25.20
N ASP A 155 6.66 5.45 -23.90
CA ASP A 155 6.92 4.36 -22.94
C ASP A 155 5.86 3.24 -22.95
N VAL A 156 4.81 3.36 -23.77
CA VAL A 156 3.76 2.34 -23.92
C VAL A 156 4.34 1.04 -24.47
N PHE A 157 5.28 1.12 -25.41
CA PHE A 157 6.01 -0.03 -25.96
C PHE A 157 7.21 -0.46 -25.09
N ARG A 158 7.34 0.04 -23.85
CA ARG A 158 8.47 -0.24 -22.95
C ARG A 158 8.06 -0.98 -21.68
N ARG A 159 6.78 -1.06 -21.35
CA ARG A 159 6.29 -1.77 -20.15
C ARG A 159 6.08 -3.24 -20.48
N THR A 160 6.57 -4.14 -19.63
CA THR A 160 6.49 -5.60 -19.82
C THR A 160 5.04 -6.13 -19.90
N THR A 161 4.06 -5.33 -19.43
CA THR A 161 2.63 -5.66 -19.37
C THR A 161 1.83 -5.25 -20.61
N THR A 162 2.36 -4.39 -21.49
CA THR A 162 1.65 -3.89 -22.69
C THR A 162 2.11 -4.63 -23.94
N GLN A 163 1.70 -5.90 -24.04
CA GLN A 163 2.02 -6.76 -25.18
C GLN A 163 0.93 -6.68 -26.25
N PHE A 164 1.24 -6.09 -27.41
CA PHE A 164 0.31 -5.92 -28.55
C PHE A 164 0.22 -7.20 -29.40
N LEU A 165 -0.01 -8.34 -28.75
CA LEU A 165 -0.10 -9.64 -29.40
C LEU A 165 -1.50 -9.87 -29.99
N PRO A 166 -1.62 -10.44 -31.19
CA PRO A 166 -2.90 -10.90 -31.70
C PRO A 166 -3.41 -12.07 -30.85
N GLN A 167 -4.73 -12.19 -30.68
CA GLN A 167 -5.33 -13.33 -29.99
C GLN A 167 -5.25 -14.58 -30.88
N LEU A 168 -4.21 -15.39 -30.66
CA LEU A 168 -4.00 -16.67 -31.36
C LEU A 168 -4.82 -17.83 -30.77
N THR A 169 -5.48 -17.61 -29.62
CA THR A 169 -6.26 -18.62 -28.89
C THR A 169 -7.76 -18.30 -28.92
N GLY A 170 -8.53 -19.14 -29.62
CA GLY A 170 -9.98 -19.05 -29.74
C GLY A 170 -10.46 -19.20 -31.19
N PRO A 171 -11.76 -19.07 -31.46
CA PRO A 171 -12.30 -19.04 -32.82
C PRO A 171 -11.75 -17.83 -33.58
N VAL A 172 -11.25 -18.06 -34.80
CA VAL A 172 -10.86 -16.97 -35.70
C VAL A 172 -12.11 -16.26 -36.23
N ASP A 173 -12.03 -14.94 -36.34
CA ASP A 173 -13.03 -14.04 -36.93
C ASP A 173 -13.62 -14.60 -38.24
N PRO A 174 -14.96 -14.74 -38.38
CA PRO A 174 -15.61 -15.18 -39.62
C PRO A 174 -15.25 -14.36 -40.86
N MET A 175 -14.89 -13.09 -40.68
CA MET A 175 -14.45 -12.17 -41.74
C MET A 175 -12.94 -12.25 -42.04
N TYR A 176 -12.18 -13.13 -41.37
CA TYR A 176 -10.78 -13.39 -41.71
C TYR A 176 -10.66 -13.90 -43.15
N ARG A 177 -9.85 -13.20 -43.95
CA ARG A 177 -9.57 -13.56 -45.36
C ARG A 177 -8.47 -14.61 -45.43
N LEU A 178 -8.84 -15.79 -45.88
CA LEU A 178 -7.94 -16.93 -46.07
C LEU A 178 -6.95 -16.68 -47.22
N GLY A 179 -5.78 -17.31 -47.14
CA GLY A 179 -4.74 -17.24 -48.16
C GLY A 179 -3.65 -18.31 -47.95
N PRO A 180 -2.61 -18.32 -48.80
CA PRO A 180 -1.54 -19.32 -48.74
C PRO A 180 -0.88 -19.43 -47.36
N GLY A 181 -0.69 -20.68 -46.89
CA GLY A 181 -0.07 -21.00 -45.60
C GLY A 181 -1.02 -20.99 -44.39
N ASP A 182 -2.29 -20.62 -44.57
CA ASP A 182 -3.34 -20.90 -43.59
C ASP A 182 -3.66 -22.40 -43.60
N VAL A 183 -3.89 -22.98 -42.41
CA VAL A 183 -4.35 -24.36 -42.25
C VAL A 183 -5.71 -24.38 -41.59
N LEU A 184 -6.67 -24.98 -42.28
CA LEU A 184 -8.00 -25.28 -41.75
C LEU A 184 -8.05 -26.70 -41.21
N VAL A 185 -8.90 -26.93 -40.20
CA VAL A 185 -9.38 -28.26 -39.83
C VAL A 185 -10.88 -28.31 -40.08
N ALA A 186 -11.26 -29.15 -41.04
CA ALA A 186 -12.66 -29.42 -41.38
C ALA A 186 -13.08 -30.75 -40.73
N VAL A 187 -14.08 -30.70 -39.86
CA VAL A 187 -14.56 -31.85 -39.07
C VAL A 187 -15.95 -32.27 -39.56
N LEU A 188 -16.06 -33.54 -39.92
CA LEU A 188 -17.31 -34.28 -40.05
C LEU A 188 -17.50 -35.10 -38.78
N SER A 189 -18.68 -35.06 -38.15
CA SER A 189 -18.99 -35.86 -36.96
C SER A 189 -20.40 -36.42 -36.93
N GLY A 190 -20.61 -37.54 -36.23
CA GLY A 190 -21.91 -38.19 -36.04
C GLY A 190 -22.00 -39.54 -36.75
N ALA A 191 -22.68 -39.61 -37.89
CA ALA A 191 -22.76 -40.84 -38.70
C ALA A 191 -21.44 -41.18 -39.44
N ILE A 192 -20.48 -40.26 -39.43
CA ILE A 192 -19.07 -40.49 -39.74
C ILE A 192 -18.26 -39.49 -38.90
N ASP A 193 -17.18 -39.95 -38.27
CA ASP A 193 -16.22 -39.09 -37.56
C ASP A 193 -14.92 -39.03 -38.38
N GLN A 194 -14.73 -37.94 -39.11
CA GLN A 194 -13.59 -37.75 -40.02
C GLN A 194 -13.12 -36.30 -39.98
N SER A 195 -11.82 -36.10 -39.76
CA SER A 195 -11.19 -34.77 -39.75
C SER A 195 -10.20 -34.63 -40.91
N TYR A 196 -10.30 -33.52 -41.64
CA TYR A 196 -9.36 -33.15 -42.68
C TYR A 196 -8.53 -31.94 -42.25
N LEU A 197 -7.21 -32.07 -42.29
CA LEU A 197 -6.28 -30.96 -42.18
C LEU A 197 -6.00 -30.42 -43.60
N LEU A 198 -6.35 -29.17 -43.84
CA LEU A 198 -6.37 -28.54 -45.16
C LEU A 198 -5.40 -27.36 -45.18
N ASP A 199 -4.19 -27.58 -45.69
CA ASP A 199 -3.18 -26.53 -45.90
C ASP A 199 -3.47 -25.82 -47.23
N ILE A 200 -3.63 -24.49 -47.21
CA ILE A 200 -3.87 -23.69 -48.42
C ILE A 200 -2.53 -23.45 -49.12
N ASN A 201 -2.36 -24.04 -50.30
CA ASN A 201 -1.12 -23.94 -51.07
C ASN A 201 -0.86 -22.53 -51.63
N ARG A 202 0.29 -22.34 -52.29
CA ARG A 202 0.71 -21.06 -52.89
C ARG A 202 -0.24 -20.59 -54.00
N GLU A 203 -0.89 -21.55 -54.64
CA GLU A 203 -1.86 -21.40 -55.71
C GLU A 203 -3.27 -21.08 -55.19
N GLY A 204 -3.47 -21.09 -53.86
CA GLY A 204 -4.70 -20.63 -53.20
C GLY A 204 -5.82 -21.68 -53.07
N PHE A 205 -5.49 -22.97 -53.18
CA PHE A 205 -6.45 -24.07 -53.06
C PHE A 205 -6.05 -25.14 -52.04
N VAL A 206 -7.04 -25.94 -51.66
CA VAL A 206 -6.89 -27.15 -50.84
C VAL A 206 -7.28 -28.37 -51.67
N ILE A 207 -6.74 -29.54 -51.33
CA ILE A 207 -7.10 -30.83 -51.94
C ILE A 207 -7.79 -31.68 -50.88
N ILE A 208 -9.02 -32.12 -51.15
CA ILE A 208 -9.76 -33.04 -50.28
C ILE A 208 -9.93 -34.38 -51.00
N PRO A 209 -9.51 -35.51 -50.40
CA PRO A 209 -9.78 -36.85 -50.95
C PRO A 209 -11.26 -37.03 -51.32
N GLN A 210 -11.52 -37.68 -52.46
CA GLN A 210 -12.86 -37.93 -53.03
C GLN A 210 -13.65 -36.68 -53.48
N VAL A 211 -13.32 -35.47 -53.04
CA VAL A 211 -14.00 -34.22 -53.44
C VAL A 211 -13.21 -33.42 -54.50
N GLY A 212 -11.88 -33.53 -54.50
CA GLY A 212 -10.97 -32.86 -55.43
C GLY A 212 -10.41 -31.53 -54.91
N LEU A 213 -10.03 -30.65 -55.84
CA LEU A 213 -9.44 -29.34 -55.55
C LEU A 213 -10.52 -28.26 -55.30
N ILE A 214 -10.28 -27.40 -54.31
CA ILE A 214 -11.19 -26.33 -53.89
C ILE A 214 -10.38 -25.05 -53.63
N TYR A 215 -10.61 -24.00 -54.42
CA TYR A 215 -9.99 -22.69 -54.21
C TYR A 215 -10.62 -21.97 -53.01
N LEU A 216 -9.78 -21.49 -52.09
CA LEU A 216 -10.21 -20.78 -50.86
C LEU A 216 -9.56 -19.39 -50.68
N ASN A 217 -8.58 -19.03 -51.51
CA ASN A 217 -7.85 -17.76 -51.41
C ASN A 217 -8.77 -16.53 -51.51
N ASN A 218 -8.51 -15.55 -50.64
CA ASN A 218 -9.26 -14.30 -50.47
C ASN A 218 -10.77 -14.45 -50.11
N LEU A 219 -11.25 -15.67 -49.86
CA LEU A 219 -12.57 -15.89 -49.26
C LEU A 219 -12.51 -15.56 -47.76
N THR A 220 -13.62 -15.08 -47.19
CA THR A 220 -13.79 -15.06 -45.74
C THR A 220 -13.94 -16.48 -45.21
N LEU A 221 -13.55 -16.73 -43.95
CA LEU A 221 -13.74 -18.03 -43.29
C LEU A 221 -15.20 -18.52 -43.37
N GLU A 222 -16.17 -17.61 -43.26
CA GLU A 222 -17.59 -17.89 -43.46
C GLU A 222 -17.92 -18.34 -44.90
N SER A 223 -17.43 -17.62 -45.91
CA SER A 223 -17.63 -17.98 -47.33
C SER A 223 -16.97 -19.32 -47.68
N ALA A 224 -15.78 -19.57 -47.13
CA ALA A 224 -15.06 -20.82 -47.27
C ALA A 224 -15.80 -21.98 -46.59
N ARG A 225 -16.37 -21.78 -45.39
CA ARG A 225 -17.24 -22.77 -44.72
C ARG A 225 -18.42 -23.15 -45.60
N GLY A 226 -19.11 -22.18 -46.20
CA GLY A 226 -20.20 -22.43 -47.15
C GLY A 226 -19.75 -23.24 -48.37
N LEU A 227 -18.67 -22.83 -49.03
CA LEU A 227 -18.13 -23.52 -50.20
C LEU A 227 -17.66 -24.95 -49.89
N LEU A 228 -17.03 -25.17 -48.74
CA LEU A 228 -16.58 -26.50 -48.29
C LEU A 228 -17.77 -27.41 -47.98
N PHE A 229 -18.80 -26.91 -47.26
CA PHE A 229 -20.05 -27.64 -47.03
C PHE A 229 -20.73 -28.05 -48.35
N ASP A 230 -20.77 -27.13 -49.32
CA ASP A 230 -21.41 -27.36 -50.63
C ASP A 230 -20.65 -28.28 -51.58
N ARG A 231 -19.35 -28.49 -51.33
CA ARG A 231 -18.51 -29.46 -52.03
C ARG A 231 -18.57 -30.83 -51.35
N LEU A 232 -18.39 -30.89 -50.02
CA LEU A 232 -18.49 -32.11 -49.23
C LEU A 232 -19.89 -32.73 -49.33
N GLY A 233 -20.95 -31.93 -49.28
CA GLY A 233 -22.35 -32.36 -49.43
C GLY A 233 -22.75 -32.85 -50.82
N ARG A 234 -21.79 -33.02 -51.76
CA ARG A 234 -21.98 -33.76 -53.02
C ARG A 234 -21.50 -35.20 -52.93
N VAL A 235 -20.54 -35.48 -52.03
CA VAL A 235 -19.98 -36.81 -51.78
C VAL A 235 -20.67 -37.45 -50.56
N TYR A 236 -20.80 -36.68 -49.48
CA TYR A 236 -21.46 -37.09 -48.24
C TYR A 236 -22.96 -36.76 -48.28
N SER A 237 -23.76 -37.64 -48.89
CA SER A 237 -25.21 -37.44 -49.04
C SER A 237 -25.96 -37.24 -47.71
N LYS A 238 -25.44 -37.78 -46.59
CA LYS A 238 -25.99 -37.61 -45.23
C LYS A 238 -25.62 -36.29 -44.53
N LEU A 239 -24.85 -35.43 -45.20
CA LEU A 239 -24.54 -34.05 -44.78
C LEU A 239 -25.69 -33.06 -45.10
N ARG A 240 -26.63 -33.48 -45.95
CA ARG A 240 -27.76 -32.69 -46.46
C ARG A 240 -29.06 -33.48 -46.39
N GLY A 241 -30.18 -32.79 -46.55
CA GLY A 241 -31.54 -33.36 -46.47
C GLY A 241 -32.30 -32.91 -45.22
N PRO A 242 -33.54 -33.38 -45.02
CA PRO A 242 -34.41 -32.92 -43.93
C PRO A 242 -33.95 -33.35 -42.53
N SER A 243 -33.17 -34.44 -42.44
CA SER A 243 -32.60 -34.97 -41.19
C SER A 243 -31.13 -35.33 -41.39
N PRO A 244 -30.20 -34.34 -41.39
CA PRO A 244 -28.78 -34.61 -41.59
C PRO A 244 -28.19 -35.36 -40.37
N THR A 245 -27.51 -36.48 -40.62
CA THR A 245 -26.90 -37.31 -39.57
C THR A 245 -25.38 -37.09 -39.45
N ILE A 246 -24.80 -36.26 -40.32
CA ILE A 246 -23.42 -35.79 -40.24
C ILE A 246 -23.46 -34.28 -39.95
N LYS A 247 -22.72 -33.83 -38.93
CA LYS A 247 -22.48 -32.42 -38.63
C LYS A 247 -21.18 -31.96 -39.28
N PHE A 248 -21.10 -30.67 -39.62
CA PHE A 248 -19.95 -30.07 -40.29
C PHE A 248 -19.48 -28.81 -39.57
N ASP A 249 -18.19 -28.74 -39.27
CA ASP A 249 -17.53 -27.55 -38.75
C ASP A 249 -16.18 -27.31 -39.44
N VAL A 250 -15.75 -26.04 -39.51
CA VAL A 250 -14.44 -25.64 -40.05
C VAL A 250 -13.85 -24.60 -39.13
N THR A 251 -12.64 -24.86 -38.64
CA THR A 251 -11.86 -23.94 -37.83
C THR A 251 -10.50 -23.67 -38.50
N VAL A 252 -9.88 -22.53 -38.19
CA VAL A 252 -8.49 -22.27 -38.57
C VAL A 252 -7.58 -22.85 -37.48
N SER A 253 -6.78 -23.85 -37.81
CA SER A 253 -5.81 -24.46 -36.88
C SER A 253 -4.48 -23.69 -36.84
N ARG A 254 -4.11 -23.02 -37.93
CA ARG A 254 -2.92 -22.15 -38.01
C ARG A 254 -3.20 -21.03 -38.99
N VAL A 255 -3.01 -19.79 -38.56
CA VAL A 255 -3.00 -18.63 -39.45
C VAL A 255 -1.62 -18.46 -40.09
N ARG A 256 -1.58 -18.00 -41.33
CA ARG A 256 -0.35 -17.71 -42.07
C ARG A 256 0.47 -16.59 -41.42
N ILE A 257 1.75 -16.53 -41.79
CA ILE A 257 2.69 -15.49 -41.39
C ILE A 257 2.83 -14.49 -42.54
N ASN A 258 2.57 -13.22 -42.26
CA ASN A 258 2.80 -12.12 -43.17
C ASN A 258 4.18 -11.49 -42.88
N GLN A 259 4.96 -11.23 -43.92
CA GLN A 259 6.23 -10.50 -43.80
C GLN A 259 5.99 -9.01 -44.08
N VAL A 260 6.33 -8.15 -43.12
CA VAL A 260 6.14 -6.70 -43.18
C VAL A 260 7.45 -5.97 -42.91
N TYR A 261 7.52 -4.68 -43.21
CA TYR A 261 8.70 -3.85 -42.99
C TYR A 261 8.36 -2.70 -42.04
N VAL A 262 9.17 -2.49 -41.00
CA VAL A 262 9.01 -1.37 -40.06
C VAL A 262 10.22 -0.46 -40.18
N ILE A 263 10.00 0.80 -40.53
CA ILE A 263 11.06 1.76 -40.89
C ILE A 263 10.78 3.17 -40.33
N GLY A 264 11.83 3.98 -40.24
CA GLY A 264 11.78 5.32 -39.64
C GLY A 264 12.14 5.29 -38.15
N GLU A 265 11.47 6.12 -37.35
CA GLU A 265 11.78 6.33 -35.92
C GLU A 265 11.23 5.21 -34.99
N VAL A 266 11.65 3.98 -35.25
CA VAL A 266 11.54 2.84 -34.34
C VAL A 266 12.89 2.49 -33.72
N LYS A 267 12.91 1.78 -32.58
CA LYS A 267 14.17 1.34 -31.96
C LYS A 267 14.93 0.35 -32.85
N GLN A 268 14.22 -0.51 -33.57
CA GLN A 268 14.78 -1.54 -34.43
C GLN A 268 14.05 -1.53 -35.79
N PRO A 269 14.57 -0.77 -36.78
CA PRO A 269 14.08 -0.84 -38.15
C PRO A 269 14.45 -2.20 -38.79
N GLY A 270 13.53 -2.81 -39.54
CA GLY A 270 13.78 -4.12 -40.14
C GLY A 270 12.57 -4.77 -40.81
N ALA A 271 12.77 -5.99 -41.29
CA ALA A 271 11.70 -6.87 -41.76
C ALA A 271 11.23 -7.77 -40.61
N TYR A 272 9.92 -7.90 -40.44
CA TYR A 272 9.28 -8.63 -39.34
C TYR A 272 8.31 -9.68 -39.86
N GLN A 273 8.35 -10.87 -39.26
CA GLN A 273 7.38 -11.93 -39.50
C GLN A 273 6.31 -11.88 -38.41
N ILE A 274 5.07 -11.59 -38.82
CA ILE A 274 3.92 -11.46 -37.92
C ILE A 274 2.79 -12.39 -38.34
N SER A 275 1.94 -12.78 -37.39
CA SER A 275 0.68 -13.47 -37.71
C SER A 275 -0.21 -12.58 -38.59
N ALA A 276 -0.94 -13.18 -39.54
CA ALA A 276 -1.94 -12.49 -40.36
C ALA A 276 -3.16 -11.94 -39.58
N LEU A 277 -3.23 -12.18 -38.26
CA LEU A 277 -4.15 -11.50 -37.34
C LEU A 277 -3.53 -10.24 -36.68
N GLY A 278 -2.25 -9.98 -36.90
CA GLY A 278 -1.51 -8.84 -36.34
C GLY A 278 -1.81 -7.52 -37.02
N SER A 279 -1.59 -6.43 -36.28
CA SER A 279 -1.86 -5.06 -36.71
C SER A 279 -0.60 -4.18 -36.67
N ALA A 280 -0.75 -2.90 -37.05
CA ALA A 280 0.33 -1.91 -36.96
C ALA A 280 0.93 -1.82 -35.55
N LEU A 281 0.10 -1.86 -34.50
CA LEU A 281 0.56 -1.92 -33.11
C LEU A 281 1.39 -3.18 -32.79
N THR A 282 1.05 -4.35 -33.35
CA THR A 282 1.86 -5.57 -33.23
C THR A 282 3.24 -5.40 -33.87
N ALA A 283 3.30 -4.81 -35.07
CA ALA A 283 4.56 -4.59 -35.78
C ALA A 283 5.45 -3.55 -35.07
N LEU A 284 4.88 -2.45 -34.57
CA LEU A 284 5.60 -1.46 -33.76
C LEU A 284 6.14 -2.04 -32.45
N TYR A 285 5.39 -2.96 -31.81
CA TYR A 285 5.86 -3.69 -30.63
C TYR A 285 7.01 -4.64 -30.97
N ALA A 286 6.95 -5.36 -32.10
CA ALA A 286 8.03 -6.23 -32.58
C ALA A 286 9.31 -5.44 -32.91
N ALA A 287 9.20 -4.22 -33.43
CA ALA A 287 10.31 -3.27 -33.64
C ALA A 287 10.88 -2.66 -32.34
N GLY A 288 10.53 -3.21 -31.17
CA GLY A 288 10.93 -2.74 -29.85
C GLY A 288 10.26 -1.43 -29.43
N GLY A 289 9.28 -0.94 -30.19
CA GLY A 289 8.62 0.35 -30.00
C GLY A 289 9.26 1.52 -30.76
N ILE A 290 8.57 2.66 -30.72
CA ILE A 290 9.02 3.94 -31.29
C ILE A 290 10.16 4.60 -30.50
N THR A 291 10.93 5.47 -31.15
CA THR A 291 11.92 6.33 -30.47
C THR A 291 11.26 7.55 -29.82
N ALA A 292 12.02 8.31 -29.01
CA ALA A 292 11.56 9.60 -28.50
C ALA A 292 11.46 10.70 -29.59
N ARG A 293 11.97 10.48 -30.80
CA ARG A 293 11.89 11.44 -31.94
C ARG A 293 10.76 11.13 -32.92
N ALA A 294 10.08 10.01 -32.76
CA ALA A 294 8.96 9.59 -33.60
C ALA A 294 7.77 10.54 -33.53
N ASN A 295 7.09 10.69 -34.66
CA ASN A 295 5.73 11.19 -34.71
C ASN A 295 4.79 10.11 -34.13
N LEU A 296 4.04 10.44 -33.08
CA LEU A 296 3.08 9.51 -32.47
C LEU A 296 1.71 9.51 -33.17
N ARG A 297 1.45 10.46 -34.08
CA ARG A 297 0.10 10.83 -34.52
C ARG A 297 -0.15 10.70 -36.03
N GLN A 298 0.92 10.49 -36.79
CA GLN A 298 0.93 10.24 -38.24
C GLN A 298 1.87 9.07 -38.56
N ILE A 299 1.60 7.88 -37.99
CA ILE A 299 2.30 6.65 -38.40
C ILE A 299 1.59 6.08 -39.64
N GLU A 300 2.31 5.88 -40.73
CA GLU A 300 1.72 5.49 -42.02
C GLU A 300 1.86 4.00 -42.28
N ILE A 301 0.75 3.35 -42.67
CA ILE A 301 0.74 1.98 -43.18
C ILE A 301 0.61 2.04 -44.69
N ARG A 302 1.66 1.63 -45.42
CA ARG A 302 1.76 1.69 -46.88
C ARG A 302 1.71 0.30 -47.50
N ARG A 303 0.84 0.09 -48.50
CA ARG A 303 0.68 -1.15 -49.27
C ARG A 303 0.81 -0.85 -50.75
N LEU A 304 1.70 -1.54 -51.46
CA LEU A 304 2.00 -1.28 -52.88
C LEU A 304 2.25 0.22 -53.15
N ASN A 305 3.06 0.85 -52.30
CA ASN A 305 3.37 2.29 -52.23
C ASN A 305 2.20 3.27 -51.93
N ASN A 306 0.96 2.81 -51.76
CA ASN A 306 -0.17 3.65 -51.37
C ASN A 306 -0.35 3.66 -49.85
N VAL A 307 -0.66 4.80 -49.24
CA VAL A 307 -1.05 4.86 -47.82
C VAL A 307 -2.45 4.27 -47.67
N VAL A 308 -2.58 3.15 -46.94
CA VAL A 308 -3.86 2.47 -46.67
C VAL A 308 -4.50 2.97 -45.39
N ALA A 309 -3.69 3.31 -44.39
CA ALA A 309 -4.14 3.86 -43.12
C ALA A 309 -3.08 4.74 -42.47
N THR A 310 -3.55 5.67 -41.63
CA THR A 310 -2.72 6.46 -40.72
C THR A 310 -3.14 6.15 -39.30
N LEU A 311 -2.18 5.71 -38.48
CA LEU A 311 -2.36 5.40 -37.07
C LEU A 311 -1.99 6.62 -36.21
N ASP A 312 -2.96 7.15 -35.47
CA ASP A 312 -2.71 8.07 -34.36
C ASP A 312 -2.70 7.29 -33.03
N LEU A 313 -1.54 7.22 -32.37
CA LEU A 313 -1.40 6.58 -31.07
C LEU A 313 -2.12 7.37 -29.96
N TYR A 314 -2.36 8.68 -30.12
CA TYR A 314 -3.08 9.47 -29.11
C TYR A 314 -4.57 9.10 -29.08
N ASP A 315 -5.18 8.79 -30.22
CA ASP A 315 -6.56 8.29 -30.26
C ASP A 315 -6.67 6.93 -29.53
N TYR A 316 -5.68 6.04 -29.69
CA TYR A 316 -5.61 4.81 -28.88
C TYR A 316 -5.35 5.07 -27.39
N LEU A 317 -4.39 5.93 -27.04
CA LEU A 317 -3.92 6.13 -25.66
C LEU A 317 -4.79 7.05 -24.80
N LEU A 318 -5.56 7.95 -25.42
CA LEU A 318 -6.42 8.91 -24.74
C LEU A 318 -7.90 8.53 -24.81
N ARG A 319 -8.32 7.79 -25.86
CA ARG A 319 -9.74 7.45 -26.13
C ARG A 319 -10.00 5.95 -26.27
N GLY A 320 -8.97 5.11 -26.35
CA GLY A 320 -9.12 3.67 -26.59
C GLY A 320 -9.49 3.30 -28.02
N ASP A 321 -9.47 4.26 -28.95
CA ASP A 321 -9.89 4.07 -30.34
C ASP A 321 -8.86 3.22 -31.11
N LYS A 322 -9.34 2.33 -31.98
CA LYS A 322 -8.54 1.41 -32.79
C LYS A 322 -8.78 1.55 -34.29
N ARG A 323 -9.58 2.52 -34.75
CA ARG A 323 -9.97 2.65 -36.18
C ARG A 323 -8.79 2.79 -37.15
N GLY A 324 -7.64 3.30 -36.68
CA GLY A 324 -6.40 3.36 -37.47
C GLY A 324 -5.48 2.12 -37.38
N ASP A 325 -5.74 1.17 -36.47
CA ASP A 325 -4.89 -0.01 -36.25
C ASP A 325 -5.31 -1.17 -37.18
N VAL A 326 -5.02 -1.02 -38.47
CA VAL A 326 -5.40 -1.98 -39.51
C VAL A 326 -4.64 -3.31 -39.42
N ARG A 327 -5.29 -4.40 -39.86
CA ARG A 327 -4.63 -5.70 -40.09
C ARG A 327 -3.63 -5.58 -41.23
N LEU A 328 -2.43 -6.11 -41.02
CA LEU A 328 -1.31 -6.01 -41.97
C LEU A 328 -1.26 -7.21 -42.92
N GLU A 329 -0.84 -6.96 -44.17
CA GLU A 329 -0.65 -7.96 -45.23
C GLU A 329 0.83 -8.07 -45.63
N THR A 330 1.19 -9.16 -46.31
CA THR A 330 2.57 -9.40 -46.77
C THR A 330 3.01 -8.33 -47.74
N GLY A 331 4.12 -7.66 -47.43
CA GLY A 331 4.65 -6.52 -48.18
C GLY A 331 4.23 -5.14 -47.65
N ASP A 332 3.42 -5.06 -46.59
CA ASP A 332 3.11 -3.78 -45.95
C ASP A 332 4.35 -3.14 -45.32
N VAL A 333 4.44 -1.82 -45.46
CA VAL A 333 5.52 -0.98 -44.92
C VAL A 333 4.92 -0.01 -43.90
N ILE A 334 5.32 -0.17 -42.64
CA ILE A 334 4.97 0.71 -41.53
C ILE A 334 6.06 1.76 -41.43
N TYR A 335 5.74 3.00 -41.78
CA TYR A 335 6.64 4.15 -41.76
C TYR A 335 6.33 5.07 -40.58
N VAL A 336 7.30 5.26 -39.70
CA VAL A 336 7.23 6.15 -38.54
C VAL A 336 8.05 7.42 -38.83
N PRO A 337 7.44 8.55 -39.20
CA PRO A 337 8.17 9.78 -39.47
C PRO A 337 8.73 10.44 -38.20
N LEU A 338 9.56 11.46 -38.40
CA LEU A 338 9.97 12.39 -37.32
C LEU A 338 8.78 13.23 -36.85
N HIS A 339 8.80 13.59 -35.57
CA HIS A 339 7.76 14.40 -34.94
C HIS A 339 7.55 15.78 -35.56
N GLY A 340 6.30 16.24 -35.51
CA GLY A 340 5.90 17.60 -35.83
C GLY A 340 6.01 18.55 -34.63
N THR A 341 5.04 19.47 -34.52
CA THR A 341 4.94 20.41 -33.40
C THR A 341 4.80 19.68 -32.08
N ARG A 342 5.73 19.95 -31.15
CA ARG A 342 5.65 19.48 -29.77
C ARG A 342 5.64 20.64 -28.79
N VAL A 343 4.84 20.48 -27.74
CA VAL A 343 4.65 21.48 -26.67
C VAL A 343 4.77 20.78 -25.34
N GLN A 344 5.51 21.37 -24.40
CA GLN A 344 5.62 20.87 -23.04
C GLN A 344 4.49 21.42 -22.17
N VAL A 345 3.88 20.58 -21.33
CA VAL A 345 2.89 20.99 -20.31
C VAL A 345 3.40 20.62 -18.92
N THR A 346 3.43 21.61 -18.02
CA THR A 346 3.96 21.46 -16.66
C THR A 346 3.06 22.12 -15.60
N GLY A 347 3.35 21.85 -14.32
CA GLY A 347 2.63 22.44 -13.20
C GLY A 347 1.34 21.69 -12.85
N ALA A 348 0.25 22.41 -12.64
CA ALA A 348 -1.00 21.92 -12.08
C ALA A 348 -1.95 21.25 -13.09
N VAL A 349 -1.43 20.45 -14.02
CA VAL A 349 -2.22 19.60 -14.93
C VAL A 349 -2.22 18.14 -14.49
N LEU A 350 -3.24 17.34 -14.85
CA LEU A 350 -3.29 15.94 -14.41
C LEU A 350 -2.04 15.15 -14.87
N ARG A 351 -1.66 15.28 -16.15
CA ARG A 351 -0.51 14.59 -16.76
C ARG A 351 0.50 15.61 -17.34
N PRO A 352 1.51 16.06 -16.56
CA PRO A 352 2.63 16.84 -17.09
C PRO A 352 3.47 15.99 -18.05
N ALA A 353 3.67 16.43 -19.28
CA ALA A 353 4.50 15.77 -20.29
C ALA A 353 4.77 16.69 -21.49
N ILE A 354 5.64 16.25 -22.41
CA ILE A 354 5.76 16.80 -23.76
C ILE A 354 4.76 16.09 -24.67
N TYR A 355 3.85 16.85 -25.26
CA TYR A 355 2.79 16.38 -26.15
C TYR A 355 3.07 16.78 -27.60
N GLU A 356 2.55 15.99 -28.55
CA GLU A 356 2.61 16.23 -29.98
C GLU A 356 1.25 16.69 -30.52
N LEU A 357 1.25 17.80 -31.25
CA LEU A 357 0.05 18.44 -31.79
C LEU A 357 -0.11 18.15 -33.28
N LYS A 358 -1.35 17.98 -33.72
CA LYS A 358 -1.71 18.03 -35.15
C LYS A 358 -1.79 19.47 -35.65
N GLU A 359 -1.67 19.64 -36.95
CA GLU A 359 -1.92 20.92 -37.60
C GLU A 359 -3.35 21.42 -37.28
N GLY A 360 -3.45 22.65 -36.78
CA GLY A 360 -4.71 23.26 -36.33
C GLY A 360 -5.14 22.99 -34.88
N GLU A 361 -4.43 22.15 -34.11
CA GLU A 361 -4.70 21.99 -32.66
C GLU A 361 -4.15 23.18 -31.85
N THR A 362 -4.83 23.49 -30.74
CA THR A 362 -4.65 24.71 -29.95
C THR A 362 -4.43 24.44 -28.45
N LEU A 363 -4.17 25.48 -27.66
CA LEU A 363 -4.01 25.42 -26.20
C LEU A 363 -5.13 24.61 -25.47
N PRO A 364 -6.44 24.81 -25.75
CA PRO A 364 -7.50 23.92 -25.26
C PRO A 364 -7.27 22.43 -25.55
N ASP A 365 -6.83 22.07 -26.77
CA ASP A 365 -6.66 20.68 -27.20
C ASP A 365 -5.46 20.02 -26.50
N LEU A 366 -4.37 20.77 -26.36
CA LEU A 366 -3.21 20.38 -25.56
C LEU A 366 -3.57 20.13 -24.09
N LEU A 367 -4.35 21.01 -23.46
CA LEU A 367 -4.75 20.83 -22.06
C LEU A 367 -5.71 19.65 -21.90
N ARG A 368 -6.62 19.39 -22.86
CA ARG A 368 -7.43 18.16 -22.87
C ARG A 368 -6.56 16.91 -23.06
N ALA A 369 -5.49 16.95 -23.86
CA ALA A 369 -4.51 15.86 -23.96
C ALA A 369 -3.71 15.65 -22.65
N ALA A 370 -3.36 16.72 -21.94
CA ALA A 370 -2.81 16.66 -20.57
C ALA A 370 -3.82 16.11 -19.53
N GLY A 371 -5.10 15.98 -19.90
CA GLY A 371 -6.17 15.51 -19.01
C GLY A 371 -6.79 16.61 -18.17
N GLY A 372 -6.52 17.87 -18.48
CA GLY A 372 -7.09 19.03 -17.78
C GLY A 372 -6.36 19.41 -16.50
N PHE A 373 -7.02 20.26 -15.72
CA PHE A 373 -6.49 20.90 -14.52
C PHE A 373 -6.54 19.97 -13.29
N ARG A 374 -5.57 20.13 -12.37
CA ARG A 374 -5.65 19.60 -11.00
C ARG A 374 -6.58 20.47 -10.17
N ALA A 375 -7.15 19.90 -9.10
CA ALA A 375 -8.01 20.62 -8.15
C ALA A 375 -7.32 21.80 -7.41
N ASN A 376 -6.00 21.93 -7.51
CA ASN A 376 -5.21 23.03 -6.98
C ASN A 376 -4.63 23.96 -8.07
N ALA A 377 -5.08 23.86 -9.32
CA ALA A 377 -4.61 24.73 -10.40
C ALA A 377 -5.08 26.17 -10.20
N ALA A 378 -4.21 27.14 -10.49
CA ALA A 378 -4.59 28.52 -10.70
C ALA A 378 -5.36 28.60 -12.03
N VAL A 379 -6.65 28.92 -11.96
CA VAL A 379 -7.54 29.02 -13.13
C VAL A 379 -7.90 30.48 -13.47
N ASP A 380 -7.06 31.43 -13.05
CA ASP A 380 -7.09 32.84 -13.47
C ASP A 380 -6.06 33.15 -14.57
N ARG A 381 -4.90 32.47 -14.54
CA ARG A 381 -3.79 32.65 -15.48
C ARG A 381 -3.09 31.32 -15.79
N LEU A 382 -2.45 31.26 -16.96
CA LEU A 382 -1.34 30.35 -17.23
C LEU A 382 -0.24 31.09 -18.01
N ALA A 383 1.00 30.60 -17.94
CA ALA A 383 2.13 31.18 -18.65
C ALA A 383 2.56 30.28 -19.82
N ILE A 384 2.85 30.88 -20.97
CA ILE A 384 3.42 30.16 -22.13
C ILE A 384 4.80 30.73 -22.42
N HIS A 385 5.84 29.92 -22.20
CA HIS A 385 7.21 30.26 -22.56
C HIS A 385 7.51 29.82 -23.99
N ARG A 386 7.42 30.77 -24.93
CA ARG A 386 7.67 30.56 -26.36
C ARG A 386 9.12 30.84 -26.71
N ILE A 387 9.78 29.91 -27.41
CA ILE A 387 11.14 30.13 -27.94
C ILE A 387 11.05 31.01 -29.18
N LEU A 388 11.69 32.19 -29.16
CA LEU A 388 11.57 33.15 -30.26
C LEU A 388 12.18 32.62 -31.59
N PRO A 389 11.64 33.01 -32.76
CA PRO A 389 12.24 32.73 -34.06
C PRO A 389 13.69 33.21 -34.14
N ALA A 390 14.53 32.54 -34.93
CA ALA A 390 15.98 32.80 -34.97
C ALA A 390 16.34 34.27 -35.29
N ALA A 391 15.55 34.96 -36.12
CA ALA A 391 15.73 36.36 -36.48
C ALA A 391 15.43 37.36 -35.35
N GLU A 392 14.65 36.96 -34.34
CA GLU A 392 14.22 37.82 -33.22
C GLU A 392 15.10 37.67 -31.97
N ARG A 393 16.04 36.71 -31.98
CA ARG A 393 16.92 36.38 -30.84
C ARG A 393 17.98 37.45 -30.65
N ARG A 394 17.79 38.31 -29.66
CA ARG A 394 18.83 39.24 -29.19
C ARG A 394 19.88 38.50 -28.35
N PRO A 395 21.17 38.88 -28.41
CA PRO A 395 22.18 38.37 -27.48
C PRO A 395 21.82 38.76 -26.03
N GLY A 396 21.61 37.78 -25.17
CA GLY A 396 21.14 38.00 -23.80
C GLY A 396 20.69 36.70 -23.12
N PRO A 397 20.17 36.77 -21.88
CA PRO A 397 19.60 35.60 -21.21
C PRO A 397 18.39 35.05 -21.99
N LEU A 398 18.42 33.74 -22.26
CA LEU A 398 17.39 32.89 -22.91
C LEU A 398 16.34 33.63 -23.78
N PRO A 399 16.40 33.56 -25.12
CA PRO A 399 15.44 34.21 -26.02
C PRO A 399 14.07 33.52 -26.01
N ARG A 400 13.32 33.73 -24.92
CA ARG A 400 11.96 33.25 -24.68
C ARG A 400 11.04 34.44 -24.43
N ALA A 401 9.89 34.46 -25.08
CA ALA A 401 8.77 35.29 -24.63
C ALA A 401 7.98 34.53 -23.56
N ALA A 402 7.49 35.25 -22.54
CA ALA A 402 6.44 34.75 -21.66
C ALA A 402 5.12 35.43 -22.08
N LEU A 403 4.12 34.62 -22.42
CA LEU A 403 2.76 35.09 -22.70
C LEU A 403 1.87 34.66 -21.54
N ASP A 404 1.40 35.62 -20.77
CA ASP A 404 0.40 35.39 -19.73
C ASP A 404 -0.99 35.31 -20.39
N VAL A 405 -1.66 34.18 -20.24
CA VAL A 405 -3.00 33.92 -20.80
C VAL A 405 -4.02 33.97 -19.67
N THR A 406 -4.88 35.00 -19.69
CA THR A 406 -6.01 35.11 -18.77
C THR A 406 -7.07 34.04 -19.09
N LEU A 407 -7.62 33.44 -18.03
CA LEU A 407 -8.60 32.36 -18.11
C LEU A 407 -9.98 32.86 -17.63
N ALA A 408 -11.06 32.36 -18.24
CA ALA A 408 -12.42 32.76 -17.91
C ALA A 408 -13.27 31.55 -17.51
N VAL A 409 -13.63 31.44 -16.23
CA VAL A 409 -14.55 30.39 -15.76
C VAL A 409 -15.96 30.72 -16.27
N ALA A 410 -16.58 29.81 -17.02
CA ALA A 410 -17.96 29.98 -17.45
C ALA A 410 -18.90 29.93 -16.22
N PRO A 411 -19.93 30.81 -16.14
CA PRO A 411 -20.89 30.75 -15.03
C PRO A 411 -21.62 29.38 -15.05
N PRO A 412 -21.88 28.78 -13.88
CA PRO A 412 -22.52 27.47 -13.81
C PRO A 412 -23.91 27.54 -14.44
N SER A 413 -24.14 26.73 -15.48
CA SER A 413 -25.38 26.73 -16.26
C SER A 413 -26.57 26.26 -15.40
N SER A 414 -27.46 27.18 -15.07
CA SER A 414 -28.63 26.97 -14.19
C SER A 414 -29.72 26.07 -14.79
N ASP A 415 -29.73 25.88 -16.11
CA ASP A 415 -30.88 25.39 -16.86
C ASP A 415 -30.76 23.93 -17.31
N GLN A 416 -30.49 23.03 -16.36
CA GLN A 416 -30.79 21.59 -16.48
C GLN A 416 -31.72 21.09 -15.37
N ARG A 417 -32.88 21.75 -15.25
CA ARG A 417 -34.08 21.24 -14.57
C ARG A 417 -35.32 21.34 -15.47
N GLY A 418 -35.24 20.79 -16.68
CA GLY A 418 -36.33 20.81 -17.65
C GLY A 418 -36.48 19.49 -18.42
N SER A 419 -37.64 18.86 -18.31
CA SER A 419 -38.16 17.77 -19.16
C SER A 419 -37.23 16.55 -19.40
N ALA A 420 -37.27 15.58 -18.48
CA ALA A 420 -36.87 14.22 -18.80
C ALA A 420 -38.02 13.51 -19.54
N ASN A 421 -37.88 13.26 -20.84
CA ASN A 421 -38.88 12.57 -21.66
C ASN A 421 -38.37 11.18 -22.09
N PRO A 422 -38.86 10.07 -21.50
CA PRO A 422 -38.25 8.75 -21.66
C PRO A 422 -38.79 8.00 -22.90
N GLY A 423 -38.06 8.02 -24.02
CA GLY A 423 -38.37 7.10 -25.13
C GLY A 423 -37.76 7.39 -26.50
N THR A 424 -36.49 7.04 -26.72
CA THR A 424 -35.99 6.44 -27.98
C THR A 424 -34.58 5.85 -27.76
N ALA A 425 -34.09 5.04 -28.70
CA ALA A 425 -33.07 4.03 -28.39
C ALA A 425 -31.63 4.35 -28.85
N ALA A 426 -30.68 3.81 -28.08
CA ALA A 426 -29.37 3.28 -28.48
C ALA A 426 -28.43 4.15 -29.36
N GLY A 427 -27.40 4.74 -28.74
CA GLY A 427 -26.20 5.20 -29.45
C GLY A 427 -25.30 6.09 -28.59
N ALA A 428 -24.13 5.56 -28.18
CA ALA A 428 -23.10 6.22 -27.36
C ALA A 428 -23.55 6.75 -25.98
N ALA A 429 -22.89 6.28 -24.91
CA ALA A 429 -22.93 6.99 -23.63
C ALA A 429 -22.03 8.25 -23.73
N PRO A 430 -22.52 9.46 -23.39
CA PRO A 430 -21.64 10.60 -23.17
C PRO A 430 -20.71 10.31 -21.99
N ALA A 431 -19.45 10.71 -22.08
CA ALA A 431 -18.57 10.73 -20.92
C ALA A 431 -18.87 11.99 -20.09
N ASP A 432 -19.17 11.82 -18.81
CA ASP A 432 -19.36 12.95 -17.89
C ASP A 432 -18.06 13.74 -17.72
N GLY A 433 -18.17 15.07 -17.81
CA GLY A 433 -17.09 16.02 -17.51
C GLY A 433 -16.19 16.35 -18.70
N ASP A 434 -16.29 17.59 -19.19
CA ASP A 434 -15.18 18.23 -19.91
C ASP A 434 -13.98 18.34 -18.95
N PRO A 435 -12.79 17.78 -19.28
CA PRO A 435 -11.62 17.86 -18.41
C PRO A 435 -11.10 19.30 -18.20
N LEU A 436 -11.55 20.29 -18.97
CA LEU A 436 -11.29 21.71 -18.68
C LEU A 436 -12.20 22.29 -17.60
N GLY A 437 -13.19 21.54 -17.11
CA GLY A 437 -14.00 21.90 -15.93
C GLY A 437 -14.87 23.15 -16.09
N GLY A 438 -15.22 23.52 -17.33
CA GLY A 438 -15.93 24.78 -17.63
C GLY A 438 -15.03 26.03 -17.68
N VAL A 439 -13.71 25.88 -17.62
CA VAL A 439 -12.76 26.98 -17.88
C VAL A 439 -12.70 27.23 -19.39
N SER A 440 -13.15 28.41 -19.80
CA SER A 440 -12.97 28.91 -21.16
C SER A 440 -11.52 29.37 -21.36
N LEU A 441 -10.92 28.87 -22.43
CA LEU A 441 -9.54 29.09 -22.85
C LEU A 441 -9.55 29.66 -24.27
N PRO A 442 -8.73 30.68 -24.60
CA PRO A 442 -8.60 31.15 -25.97
C PRO A 442 -7.97 30.07 -26.85
N SER A 443 -8.46 29.94 -28.09
CA SER A 443 -7.95 29.02 -29.11
C SER A 443 -6.60 29.49 -29.70
N LEU A 444 -5.60 29.64 -28.82
CA LEU A 444 -4.26 30.12 -29.17
C LEU A 444 -3.47 29.01 -29.90
N PRO A 445 -2.88 29.29 -31.08
CA PRO A 445 -1.96 28.36 -31.73
C PRO A 445 -0.62 28.30 -30.99
N LEU A 446 -0.02 27.11 -30.97
CA LEU A 446 1.18 26.81 -30.21
C LEU A 446 2.34 26.41 -31.13
N ASP A 447 3.52 26.94 -30.84
CA ASP A 447 4.72 26.75 -31.67
C ASP A 447 5.58 25.59 -31.14
N ASN A 448 6.39 24.99 -32.01
CA ASN A 448 7.24 23.87 -31.64
C ASN A 448 8.33 24.29 -30.63
N GLY A 449 8.30 23.70 -29.44
CA GLY A 449 9.17 24.08 -28.33
C GLY A 449 8.55 25.08 -27.34
N ASP A 450 7.27 25.44 -27.49
CA ASP A 450 6.50 26.12 -26.44
C ASP A 450 6.50 25.28 -25.14
N SER A 451 6.49 25.98 -24.00
CA SER A 451 6.29 25.37 -22.68
C SER A 451 5.15 26.07 -21.94
N VAL A 452 4.04 25.35 -21.79
CA VAL A 452 2.85 25.76 -21.04
C VAL A 452 3.03 25.41 -19.57
N VAL A 453 2.97 26.42 -18.71
CA VAL A 453 3.07 26.30 -17.25
C VAL A 453 1.71 26.69 -16.66
N VAL A 454 1.07 25.74 -15.99
CA VAL A 454 -0.14 26.00 -15.19
C VAL A 454 0.27 26.14 -13.74
N ASP A 455 0.11 27.33 -13.18
CA ASP A 455 0.47 27.58 -11.79
C ASP A 455 -0.41 26.78 -10.81
N SER A 456 0.12 26.54 -9.61
CA SER A 456 -0.68 26.02 -8.50
C SER A 456 -1.15 27.18 -7.62
N ILE A 457 -2.41 27.14 -7.21
CA ILE A 457 -2.84 27.86 -6.01
C ILE A 457 -1.96 27.35 -4.87
N GLY A 458 -1.26 28.27 -4.21
CA GLY A 458 -0.24 27.95 -3.21
C GLY A 458 -0.79 27.19 -2.00
N PRO A 459 0.09 26.57 -1.18
CA PRO A 459 -0.32 26.04 0.12
C PRO A 459 -0.96 27.16 0.96
N LEU A 460 -1.93 26.82 1.82
CA LEU A 460 -2.72 27.81 2.58
C LEU A 460 -1.88 28.74 3.49
N GLU A 461 -0.60 28.46 3.68
CA GLU A 461 0.36 29.29 4.40
C GLU A 461 0.62 30.66 3.74
N SER A 462 0.33 30.83 2.45
CA SER A 462 0.38 32.13 1.77
C SER A 462 -0.90 32.96 1.91
N LEU A 463 -1.93 32.47 2.61
CA LEU A 463 -3.11 33.25 2.95
C LEU A 463 -2.82 34.16 4.15
N LEU A 464 -3.46 35.33 4.16
CA LEU A 464 -3.61 36.16 5.35
C LEU A 464 -4.21 35.29 6.47
N TYR A 465 -3.74 35.43 7.72
CA TYR A 465 -4.17 34.59 8.84
C TYR A 465 -4.51 35.41 10.08
N VAL A 466 -5.25 34.80 11.00
CA VAL A 466 -5.49 35.28 12.36
C VAL A 466 -5.09 34.20 13.36
N GLY A 467 -4.53 34.61 14.50
CA GLY A 467 -4.10 33.71 15.58
C GLY A 467 -5.10 33.68 16.72
N ILE A 468 -5.27 32.52 17.37
CA ILE A 468 -6.03 32.43 18.61
C ILE A 468 -5.38 31.49 19.63
N SER A 469 -5.26 31.98 20.86
CA SER A 469 -4.45 31.38 21.92
C SER A 469 -5.14 31.47 23.30
N GLY A 470 -4.49 30.87 24.32
CA GLY A 470 -5.03 30.81 25.68
C GLY A 470 -6.10 29.73 25.88
N MET A 471 -7.17 30.07 26.60
CA MET A 471 -8.23 29.16 27.04
C MET A 471 -9.28 28.87 25.95
N VAL A 472 -8.84 28.46 24.76
CA VAL A 472 -9.69 27.92 23.68
C VAL A 472 -9.46 26.43 23.48
N THR A 473 -10.47 25.71 22.97
CA THR A 473 -10.41 24.26 22.76
C THR A 473 -9.28 23.87 21.81
N LYS A 474 -9.21 24.51 20.63
CA LYS A 474 -8.17 24.35 19.62
C LYS A 474 -7.49 25.71 19.34
N PRO A 475 -6.38 26.03 20.02
CA PRO A 475 -5.56 27.20 19.68
C PRO A 475 -4.77 26.96 18.38
N GLY A 476 -4.35 28.03 17.72
CA GLY A 476 -3.55 28.00 16.50
C GLY A 476 -3.79 29.19 15.57
N ARG A 477 -3.18 29.15 14.38
CA ARG A 477 -3.44 30.08 13.29
C ARG A 477 -4.54 29.54 12.37
N TYR A 478 -5.35 30.45 11.85
CA TYR A 478 -6.50 30.17 10.99
C TYR A 478 -6.46 31.10 9.77
N PRO A 479 -6.80 30.63 8.55
CA PRO A 479 -6.92 31.52 7.40
C PRO A 479 -7.95 32.62 7.66
N TRP A 480 -7.56 33.86 7.39
CA TRP A 480 -8.43 35.03 7.42
C TRP A 480 -9.26 35.10 6.13
N GLN A 481 -10.46 35.63 6.24
CA GLN A 481 -11.37 35.90 5.13
C GLN A 481 -11.92 37.31 5.29
N ASP A 482 -12.27 37.97 4.19
CA ASP A 482 -12.89 39.30 4.29
C ASP A 482 -14.23 39.22 5.03
N GLY A 483 -14.50 40.21 5.87
CA GLY A 483 -15.63 40.21 6.81
C GLY A 483 -15.56 39.24 7.99
N MET A 484 -14.48 38.47 8.17
CA MET A 484 -14.35 37.48 9.27
C MET A 484 -14.45 38.14 10.66
N THR A 485 -15.28 37.58 11.55
CA THR A 485 -15.48 38.10 12.92
C THR A 485 -14.73 37.29 13.98
N LEU A 486 -14.52 37.92 15.16
CA LEU A 486 -14.07 37.24 16.38
C LEU A 486 -14.91 36.00 16.72
N ARG A 487 -16.23 36.08 16.49
CA ARG A 487 -17.18 35.00 16.74
C ARG A 487 -16.92 33.81 15.81
N ASP A 488 -16.50 34.04 14.57
CA ASP A 488 -16.18 32.97 13.61
C ASP A 488 -14.83 32.33 13.89
N LEU A 489 -13.81 33.11 14.26
CA LEU A 489 -12.54 32.57 14.74
C LEU A 489 -12.73 31.67 15.97
N VAL A 490 -13.55 32.10 16.94
CA VAL A 490 -13.82 31.30 18.15
C VAL A 490 -14.62 30.03 17.85
N LYS A 491 -15.56 30.04 16.88
CA LYS A 491 -16.19 28.80 16.35
C LYS A 491 -15.14 27.85 15.77
N LEU A 492 -14.24 28.35 14.92
CA LEU A 492 -13.16 27.58 14.30
C LEU A 492 -12.14 27.03 15.33
N ALA A 493 -11.96 27.74 16.45
CA ALA A 493 -11.20 27.32 17.63
C ALA A 493 -11.96 26.31 18.53
N ARG A 494 -13.18 25.89 18.16
CA ARG A 494 -14.09 25.02 18.93
C ARG A 494 -14.43 25.60 20.32
N GLY A 495 -14.60 26.91 20.39
CA GLY A 495 -15.07 27.63 21.58
C GLY A 495 -14.04 27.78 22.71
N PRO A 496 -14.37 28.60 23.73
CA PRO A 496 -13.62 28.67 24.98
C PRO A 496 -13.61 27.34 25.75
N LYS A 497 -12.52 27.07 26.48
CA LYS A 497 -12.42 25.97 27.45
C LYS A 497 -13.18 26.30 28.73
N ILE A 498 -13.58 25.25 29.46
CA ILE A 498 -14.02 25.37 30.85
C ILE A 498 -12.93 26.07 31.68
N GLY A 499 -13.28 27.15 32.38
CA GLY A 499 -12.34 28.02 33.10
C GLY A 499 -11.73 29.16 32.28
N ALA A 500 -12.21 29.42 31.06
CA ALA A 500 -11.94 30.66 30.34
C ALA A 500 -12.60 31.88 31.04
N TYR A 501 -11.97 33.04 30.95
CA TYR A 501 -12.50 34.30 31.49
C TYR A 501 -13.46 34.94 30.47
N LEU A 502 -14.75 34.60 30.57
CA LEU A 502 -15.79 35.05 29.63
C LEU A 502 -16.30 36.48 29.92
N LYS A 503 -15.38 37.41 30.21
CA LYS A 503 -15.70 38.84 30.38
C LYS A 503 -15.16 39.65 29.20
N ASP A 504 -13.88 39.49 28.91
CA ASP A 504 -13.19 40.15 27.81
C ASP A 504 -12.09 39.26 27.22
N ALA A 505 -12.01 39.26 25.89
CA ALA A 505 -10.89 38.76 25.11
C ALA A 505 -9.94 39.91 24.82
N GLU A 506 -8.64 39.61 24.73
CA GLU A 506 -7.64 40.58 24.31
C GLU A 506 -7.25 40.31 22.84
N ILE A 507 -7.29 41.33 22.00
CA ILE A 507 -6.86 41.26 20.59
C ILE A 507 -5.63 42.15 20.43
N ALA A 508 -4.51 41.55 20.04
CA ALA A 508 -3.33 42.27 19.60
C ALA A 508 -3.41 42.46 18.07
N ARG A 509 -3.55 43.70 17.64
CA ARG A 509 -3.70 44.11 16.22
C ARG A 509 -2.45 44.83 15.74
N LEU A 510 -2.10 44.69 14.46
CA LEU A 510 -0.97 45.42 13.88
C LEU A 510 -1.32 46.92 13.77
N PRO A 511 -0.50 47.84 14.32
CA PRO A 511 -0.77 49.27 14.22
C PRO A 511 -0.51 49.77 12.80
N ALA A 512 -1.31 50.75 12.36
CA ALA A 512 -1.26 51.31 11.01
C ALA A 512 -0.02 52.20 10.78
N ASP A 513 0.50 52.82 11.83
CA ASP A 513 1.83 53.45 11.83
C ASP A 513 2.74 52.72 12.83
N ARG A 514 4.01 52.57 12.46
CA ARG A 514 5.07 51.94 13.25
C ARG A 514 6.23 52.89 13.55
N SER A 515 6.12 54.17 13.18
CA SER A 515 7.15 55.20 13.36
C SER A 515 7.69 55.30 14.79
N GLN A 516 6.84 55.06 15.79
CA GLN A 516 7.17 55.10 17.22
C GLN A 516 7.68 53.75 17.78
N GLY A 517 7.90 52.74 16.94
CA GLY A 517 8.38 51.41 17.37
C GLY A 517 7.32 50.52 18.03
N GLN A 518 6.06 50.94 18.05
CA GLN A 518 4.95 50.14 18.58
C GLN A 518 4.71 48.89 17.72
N LEU A 519 4.56 47.72 18.36
CA LEU A 519 4.43 46.42 17.68
C LEU A 519 2.98 45.95 17.55
N ALA A 520 2.10 46.34 18.47
CA ALA A 520 0.69 45.97 18.51
C ALA A 520 -0.17 47.08 19.14
N ASP A 521 -1.40 47.24 18.68
CA ASP A 521 -2.50 47.87 19.41
C ASP A 521 -3.27 46.79 20.19
N THR A 522 -3.54 47.01 21.48
CA THR A 522 -4.24 46.04 22.35
C THR A 522 -5.69 46.47 22.57
N LEU A 523 -6.63 45.72 21.99
CA LEU A 523 -8.06 45.93 22.15
C LEU A 523 -8.66 44.91 23.12
N ARG A 524 -9.39 45.37 24.13
CA ARG A 524 -10.19 44.50 25.02
C ARG A 524 -11.63 44.47 24.54
N VAL A 525 -12.05 43.31 24.02
CA VAL A 525 -13.38 43.10 23.45
C VAL A 525 -14.21 42.28 24.42
N PRO A 526 -15.38 42.77 24.89
CA PRO A 526 -16.23 41.98 25.76
C PRO A 526 -16.74 40.74 25.00
N ILE A 527 -16.62 39.57 25.63
CA ILE A 527 -17.15 38.30 25.12
C ILE A 527 -18.21 37.76 26.08
N ASP A 528 -19.02 36.82 25.62
CA ASP A 528 -20.09 36.21 26.43
C ASP A 528 -20.26 34.72 26.11
N SER A 529 -21.28 34.09 26.71
CA SER A 529 -21.63 32.69 26.48
C SER A 529 -22.13 32.38 25.06
N THR A 530 -22.45 33.36 24.22
CA THR A 530 -22.81 33.12 22.80
C THR A 530 -21.63 32.65 21.96
N TYR A 531 -20.41 32.68 22.51
CA TYR A 531 -19.18 32.17 21.90
C TYR A 531 -18.90 30.69 22.26
N LEU A 532 -19.72 30.04 23.10
CA LEU A 532 -19.59 28.62 23.50
C LEU A 532 -20.38 27.62 22.64
N LEU A 533 -21.24 28.12 21.75
CA LEU A 533 -22.30 27.44 20.98
C LEU A 533 -22.38 25.89 20.97
N GLU A 534 -23.31 25.37 21.77
CA GLU A 534 -24.45 24.62 21.22
C GLU A 534 -25.77 25.25 21.70
N ARG A 535 -26.84 25.12 20.88
CA ARG A 535 -28.22 25.39 21.27
C ARG A 535 -29.00 24.09 21.25
N ASP A 536 -29.91 23.90 22.20
CA ASP A 536 -30.88 22.80 22.11
C ASP A 536 -31.97 23.09 21.06
N ARG A 537 -32.85 22.10 20.81
CA ARG A 537 -33.97 22.20 19.85
C ARG A 537 -35.04 23.23 20.24
N THR A 538 -34.96 23.83 21.43
CA THR A 538 -35.82 24.94 21.88
C THR A 538 -35.12 26.29 21.79
N GLY A 539 -33.89 26.34 21.27
CA GLY A 539 -33.08 27.55 21.11
C GLY A 539 -32.29 27.94 22.36
N ARG A 540 -32.42 27.20 23.46
CA ARG A 540 -31.77 27.49 24.75
C ARG A 540 -30.26 27.20 24.66
N TYR A 541 -29.46 28.10 25.22
CA TYR A 541 -28.00 27.97 25.25
C TYR A 541 -27.55 26.84 26.18
N ILE A 542 -26.67 25.96 25.69
CA ILE A 542 -25.99 24.94 26.49
C ILE A 542 -24.63 25.50 26.89
N GLY A 543 -24.51 25.98 28.13
CA GLY A 543 -23.26 26.46 28.72
C GLY A 543 -22.87 25.65 29.96
N PRO A 544 -21.60 25.72 30.41
CA PRO A 544 -21.20 25.11 31.67
C PRO A 544 -21.96 25.77 32.82
N VAL A 545 -22.47 24.96 33.75
CA VAL A 545 -23.31 25.42 34.87
C VAL A 545 -22.56 26.37 35.81
N GLY A 546 -23.20 27.48 36.18
CA GLY A 546 -22.77 28.36 37.27
C GLY A 546 -22.35 29.79 36.90
N LEU A 547 -22.43 30.21 35.62
CA LEU A 547 -22.09 31.58 35.19
C LEU A 547 -23.34 32.44 34.94
N PRO A 548 -23.40 33.70 35.44
CA PRO A 548 -24.50 34.62 35.17
C PRO A 548 -24.37 35.29 33.78
N PHE A 549 -25.50 35.67 33.19
CA PHE A 549 -25.59 36.20 31.83
C PHE A 549 -25.87 37.71 31.81
N PRO A 550 -25.04 38.53 31.15
CA PRO A 550 -25.43 39.88 30.70
C PRO A 550 -26.48 39.78 29.60
N GLY A 551 -27.54 40.59 29.66
CA GLY A 551 -28.66 40.52 28.70
C GLY A 551 -28.40 41.17 27.33
N GLY A 552 -27.37 42.02 27.21
CA GLY A 552 -26.91 42.57 25.94
C GLY A 552 -25.79 41.69 25.38
N GLY A 553 -26.03 41.05 24.24
CA GLY A 553 -25.07 40.14 23.61
C GLY A 553 -23.79 40.84 23.16
N ALA A 554 -22.67 40.14 23.29
CA ALA A 554 -21.35 40.66 22.96
C ALA A 554 -21.21 41.05 21.46
N PRO A 555 -20.47 42.15 21.16
CA PRO A 555 -20.39 42.75 19.83
C PRO A 555 -19.64 41.88 18.83
N GLU A 556 -20.05 41.93 17.56
CA GLU A 556 -19.35 41.27 16.46
C GLU A 556 -18.19 42.16 15.97
N VAL A 557 -17.01 41.95 16.55
CA VAL A 557 -15.78 42.63 16.12
C VAL A 557 -15.21 41.96 14.88
N ALA A 558 -15.08 42.72 13.80
CA ALA A 558 -14.38 42.31 12.58
C ALA A 558 -12.86 42.19 12.84
N LEU A 559 -12.28 41.09 12.39
CA LEU A 559 -10.85 40.82 12.49
C LEU A 559 -10.10 41.34 11.27
N GLN A 560 -8.86 41.74 11.49
CA GLN A 560 -7.92 42.14 10.45
C GLN A 560 -6.84 41.06 10.26
N PRO A 561 -6.17 41.03 9.10
CA PRO A 561 -5.00 40.18 8.89
C PRO A 561 -3.96 40.35 9.99
N TYR A 562 -3.48 39.22 10.50
CA TYR A 562 -2.49 39.07 11.56
C TYR A 562 -2.92 39.54 12.96
N ASP A 563 -4.23 39.76 13.22
CA ASP A 563 -4.74 39.83 14.60
C ASP A 563 -4.42 38.54 15.38
N GLU A 564 -3.92 38.68 16.60
CA GLU A 564 -3.68 37.57 17.55
C GLU A 564 -4.61 37.73 18.76
N ILE A 565 -5.50 36.74 18.96
CA ILE A 565 -6.58 36.77 19.95
C ILE A 565 -6.18 35.92 21.16
N LEU A 566 -6.14 36.51 22.35
CA LEU A 566 -5.88 35.83 23.61
C LEU A 566 -7.17 35.68 24.43
N ILE A 567 -7.61 34.44 24.64
CA ILE A 567 -8.69 34.12 25.58
C ILE A 567 -8.08 33.84 26.97
N LEU A 568 -8.32 34.75 27.91
CA LEU A 568 -7.75 34.71 29.26
C LEU A 568 -8.27 33.53 30.10
N LYS A 569 -7.52 33.10 31.13
CA LYS A 569 -7.99 32.14 32.14
C LYS A 569 -8.67 32.87 33.28
N GLN A 570 -9.81 32.35 33.75
CA GLN A 570 -10.45 32.84 34.97
C GLN A 570 -9.52 32.63 36.19
N PRO A 571 -9.23 33.68 36.99
CA PRO A 571 -8.49 33.54 38.24
C PRO A 571 -9.13 32.51 39.18
N ASP A 572 -8.30 31.82 39.95
CA ASP A 572 -8.66 30.78 40.92
C ASP A 572 -9.48 29.58 40.41
N PHE A 573 -9.77 29.50 39.11
CA PHE A 573 -10.54 28.39 38.54
C PHE A 573 -9.83 27.05 38.68
N GLU A 574 -10.51 26.14 39.38
CA GLU A 574 -10.18 24.72 39.58
C GLU A 574 -11.46 23.89 39.40
N LEU A 575 -11.31 22.63 38.98
CA LEU A 575 -12.42 21.67 38.93
C LEU A 575 -12.75 21.13 40.32
N GLN A 576 -13.97 20.61 40.50
CA GLN A 576 -14.39 19.98 41.75
C GLN A 576 -13.44 18.82 42.13
N ARG A 577 -12.85 18.91 43.33
CA ARG A 577 -11.98 17.87 43.89
C ARG A 577 -12.83 16.81 44.61
N THR A 578 -12.44 15.55 44.56
CA THR A 578 -13.19 14.43 45.13
C THR A 578 -12.33 13.51 45.99
N VAL A 579 -12.92 13.01 47.08
CA VAL A 579 -12.27 12.10 48.05
C VAL A 579 -13.15 10.87 48.27
N GLN A 580 -12.52 9.71 48.43
CA GLN A 580 -13.23 8.45 48.56
C GLN A 580 -13.22 7.91 49.99
N VAL A 581 -14.39 7.56 50.50
CA VAL A 581 -14.64 7.11 51.88
C VAL A 581 -15.15 5.67 51.86
N ARG A 582 -14.45 4.75 52.54
CA ARG A 582 -14.75 3.31 52.51
C ARG A 582 -14.65 2.66 53.90
N GLY A 583 -15.34 1.53 54.04
CA GLY A 583 -15.34 0.74 55.28
C GLY A 583 -16.34 1.28 56.30
N GLU A 584 -15.97 1.24 57.58
CA GLU A 584 -16.85 1.44 58.74
C GLU A 584 -17.21 2.92 59.02
N VAL A 585 -17.93 3.51 58.09
CA VAL A 585 -18.66 4.78 58.22
C VAL A 585 -20.15 4.54 57.98
N ARG A 586 -21.03 5.45 58.44
CA ARG A 586 -22.49 5.28 58.18
C ARG A 586 -22.83 5.36 56.69
N PHE A 587 -22.14 6.22 55.96
CA PHE A 587 -22.36 6.46 54.53
C PHE A 587 -21.02 6.40 53.78
N PRO A 588 -20.59 5.21 53.30
CA PRO A 588 -19.43 5.09 52.43
C PRO A 588 -19.76 5.58 51.01
N GLY A 589 -18.81 6.25 50.35
CA GLY A 589 -19.07 6.87 49.04
C GLY A 589 -17.93 7.77 48.55
N THR A 590 -18.18 8.50 47.46
CA THR A 590 -17.27 9.53 46.95
C THR A 590 -17.86 10.90 47.29
N TYR A 591 -17.04 11.76 47.93
CA TYR A 591 -17.42 13.06 48.44
C TYR A 591 -16.66 14.16 47.72
N ALA A 592 -17.37 15.12 47.13
CA ALA A 592 -16.74 16.37 46.67
C ALA A 592 -16.24 17.19 47.87
N LEU A 593 -15.09 17.84 47.72
CA LEU A 593 -14.60 18.84 48.68
C LEU A 593 -15.36 20.16 48.45
N ARG A 594 -15.80 20.81 49.53
CA ARG A 594 -16.58 22.05 49.46
C ARG A 594 -15.70 23.30 49.32
N SER A 595 -14.45 23.21 49.76
CA SER A 595 -13.47 24.27 49.78
C SER A 595 -12.05 23.73 49.55
N LYS A 596 -11.09 24.62 49.31
CA LYS A 596 -9.64 24.29 49.34
C LYS A 596 -9.12 24.04 50.78
N GLY A 597 -10.01 24.06 51.79
CA GLY A 597 -9.72 23.88 53.22
C GLY A 597 -10.43 22.68 53.86
N ASP A 598 -11.06 21.77 53.09
CA ASP A 598 -11.73 20.59 53.65
C ASP A 598 -10.72 19.60 54.25
N HIS A 599 -10.82 19.35 55.56
CA HIS A 599 -9.99 18.39 56.28
C HIS A 599 -10.62 17.00 56.38
N LEU A 600 -9.83 16.01 56.81
CA LEU A 600 -10.26 14.62 57.05
C LEU A 600 -11.56 14.52 57.87
N THR A 601 -11.71 15.33 58.93
CA THR A 601 -12.94 15.39 59.74
C THR A 601 -14.17 15.80 58.95
N ASP A 602 -14.02 16.70 57.98
CA ASP A 602 -15.15 17.40 57.35
C ASP A 602 -15.77 16.55 56.24
N VAL A 603 -15.04 15.55 55.77
CA VAL A 603 -15.55 14.44 54.94
C VAL A 603 -16.14 13.33 55.84
N LEU A 604 -15.53 13.00 56.98
CA LEU A 604 -16.04 11.97 57.89
C LEU A 604 -17.37 12.34 58.55
N ASP A 605 -17.55 13.60 58.95
CA ASP A 605 -18.83 14.10 59.47
C ASP A 605 -19.93 14.00 58.40
N ARG A 606 -19.59 14.28 57.13
CA ARG A 606 -20.48 14.10 55.96
C ARG A 606 -20.73 12.64 55.59
N ALA A 607 -19.87 11.72 56.02
CA ALA A 607 -20.09 10.27 55.99
C ALA A 607 -20.93 9.76 57.18
N GLY A 608 -21.49 10.66 58.00
CA GLY A 608 -22.27 10.34 59.20
C GLY A 608 -21.43 9.86 60.39
N GLY A 609 -20.12 10.06 60.34
CA GLY A 609 -19.16 9.52 61.30
C GLY A 609 -18.97 8.02 61.19
N LEU A 610 -18.26 7.47 62.18
CA LEU A 610 -17.92 6.05 62.27
C LEU A 610 -19.11 5.17 62.72
N THR A 611 -19.10 3.90 62.33
CA THR A 611 -20.02 2.89 62.92
C THR A 611 -19.54 2.46 64.32
N PRO A 612 -20.40 1.85 65.16
CA PRO A 612 -19.98 1.24 66.43
C PRO A 612 -18.91 0.14 66.28
N GLN A 613 -18.82 -0.47 65.10
CA GLN A 613 -17.88 -1.53 64.74
C GLN A 613 -16.53 -0.98 64.23
N ALA A 614 -16.41 0.33 64.00
CA ALA A 614 -15.25 0.94 63.37
C ALA A 614 -13.99 0.95 64.24
N TYR A 615 -12.85 0.57 63.67
CA TYR A 615 -11.55 0.71 64.31
C TYR A 615 -10.81 1.94 63.80
N ALA A 616 -11.05 3.10 64.44
CA ALA A 616 -10.42 4.38 64.09
C ALA A 616 -8.87 4.30 64.02
N ASN A 617 -8.24 3.63 64.98
CA ASN A 617 -6.79 3.40 65.02
C ASN A 617 -6.25 2.54 63.85
N GLY A 618 -7.13 1.94 63.05
CA GLY A 618 -6.80 1.18 61.86
C GLY A 618 -6.97 1.92 60.54
N ILE A 619 -7.26 3.23 60.56
CA ILE A 619 -7.42 4.03 59.34
C ILE A 619 -6.27 3.78 58.35
N ARG A 620 -6.62 3.53 57.09
CA ARG A 620 -5.69 3.45 55.97
C ARG A 620 -5.99 4.61 55.04
N PHE A 621 -5.17 5.65 55.11
CA PHE A 621 -5.24 6.79 54.23
C PHE A 621 -4.22 6.64 53.10
N TYR A 622 -4.67 6.85 51.87
CA TYR A 622 -3.84 6.83 50.67
C TYR A 622 -3.89 8.19 49.99
N ARG A 623 -2.72 8.83 49.88
CA ARG A 623 -2.56 10.08 49.15
C ARG A 623 -2.26 9.79 47.69
N ARG A 624 -3.09 10.32 46.79
CA ARG A 624 -2.91 10.16 45.33
C ARG A 624 -1.90 11.18 44.79
N GLU A 625 -2.00 12.42 45.26
CA GLU A 625 -1.09 13.50 44.88
C GLU A 625 0.36 13.19 45.31
N ALA A 626 1.34 13.59 44.50
CA ALA A 626 2.77 13.35 44.73
C ALA A 626 3.23 11.87 44.93
N ASN A 627 2.41 10.87 44.58
CA ASN A 627 2.71 9.43 44.77
C ASN A 627 3.09 9.01 46.20
N ALA A 628 2.70 9.79 47.23
CA ALA A 628 3.13 9.57 48.61
C ALA A 628 2.61 8.25 49.24
N GLY A 629 1.65 7.57 48.60
CA GLY A 629 1.23 6.23 48.99
C GLY A 629 0.40 6.25 50.27
N ARG A 630 0.71 5.35 51.23
CA ARG A 630 -0.02 5.29 52.49
C ARG A 630 0.55 6.27 53.51
N VAL A 631 -0.29 7.17 54.02
CA VAL A 631 0.03 8.04 55.15
C VAL A 631 -0.45 7.38 56.44
N GLY A 632 0.42 7.28 57.44
CA GLY A 632 0.06 6.79 58.79
C GLY A 632 -0.58 7.92 59.61
N LEU A 633 -1.83 7.73 60.04
CA LEU A 633 -2.62 8.72 60.80
C LEU A 633 -3.22 8.09 62.06
N ASP A 634 -3.38 8.88 63.12
CA ASP A 634 -4.11 8.49 64.34
C ASP A 634 -5.51 9.15 64.38
N LEU A 635 -6.48 8.53 63.71
CA LEU A 635 -7.85 9.04 63.66
C LEU A 635 -8.50 9.12 65.06
N ALA A 636 -8.13 8.27 66.02
CA ALA A 636 -8.71 8.34 67.37
C ALA A 636 -8.20 9.55 68.19
N LYS A 637 -7.05 10.12 67.85
CA LYS A 637 -6.65 11.46 68.31
C LYS A 637 -7.41 12.56 67.58
N VAL A 638 -7.51 12.49 66.25
CA VAL A 638 -8.23 13.48 65.42
C VAL A 638 -9.72 13.62 65.80
N LEU A 639 -10.38 12.52 66.16
CA LEU A 639 -11.78 12.54 66.61
C LEU A 639 -11.96 13.08 68.05
N LYS A 640 -10.88 13.20 68.82
CA LYS A 640 -10.89 13.82 70.17
C LYS A 640 -10.47 15.29 70.13
N ASP A 641 -9.57 15.63 69.22
CA ASP A 641 -9.12 17.00 68.96
C ASP A 641 -9.01 17.21 67.45
N LYS A 642 -9.95 17.98 66.88
CA LYS A 642 -9.96 18.33 65.45
C LYS A 642 -8.77 19.23 65.04
N ARG A 643 -8.04 19.82 66.00
CA ARG A 643 -6.81 20.60 65.74
C ARG A 643 -5.55 19.72 65.71
N ASN A 644 -5.68 18.41 65.93
CA ASN A 644 -4.54 17.50 65.84
C ASN A 644 -3.93 17.52 64.43
N ARG A 645 -2.60 17.56 64.34
CA ARG A 645 -1.85 17.60 63.07
C ARG A 645 -2.19 16.45 62.10
N ASP A 646 -2.66 15.32 62.63
CA ASP A 646 -3.06 14.15 61.85
C ASP A 646 -4.43 14.37 61.15
N ASN A 647 -5.15 15.47 61.45
CA ASN A 647 -6.34 15.93 60.73
C ASN A 647 -5.93 16.64 59.43
N ILE A 648 -5.33 15.89 58.52
CA ILE A 648 -4.74 16.43 57.29
C ILE A 648 -5.76 17.10 56.37
N LEU A 649 -5.30 18.15 55.67
CA LEU A 649 -6.01 18.73 54.53
C LEU A 649 -6.08 17.71 53.40
N LEU A 650 -7.21 17.64 52.68
CA LEU A 650 -7.47 16.64 51.64
C LEU A 650 -7.14 17.14 50.22
N ALA A 651 -6.63 16.24 49.37
CA ALA A 651 -6.34 16.47 47.96
C ALA A 651 -7.31 15.70 47.03
N ASP A 652 -7.26 15.98 45.72
CA ASP A 652 -8.10 15.25 44.76
C ASP A 652 -7.65 13.78 44.59
N GLY A 653 -8.62 12.87 44.62
CA GLY A 653 -8.42 11.44 44.51
C GLY A 653 -7.80 10.78 45.75
N ASP A 654 -7.67 11.49 46.87
CA ASP A 654 -7.31 10.87 48.14
C ASP A 654 -8.36 9.85 48.57
N SER A 655 -7.93 8.78 49.23
CA SER A 655 -8.79 7.65 49.61
C SER A 655 -8.57 7.24 51.06
N LEU A 656 -9.65 7.21 51.85
CA LEU A 656 -9.64 6.73 53.23
C LEU A 656 -10.43 5.43 53.36
N TYR A 657 -9.91 4.50 54.14
CA TYR A 657 -10.58 3.26 54.51
C TYR A 657 -10.47 3.02 56.02
N ILE A 658 -11.60 2.84 56.70
CA ILE A 658 -11.65 2.46 58.11
C ILE A 658 -12.04 0.98 58.24
N PRO A 659 -11.19 0.09 58.78
CA PRO A 659 -11.53 -1.31 58.98
C PRO A 659 -12.48 -1.51 60.17
N PRO A 660 -13.21 -2.63 60.21
CA PRO A 660 -13.90 -3.08 61.42
C PRO A 660 -12.90 -3.48 62.52
N TYR A 661 -13.36 -3.37 63.77
CA TYR A 661 -12.62 -3.80 64.95
C TYR A 661 -12.66 -5.33 65.06
N LEU A 662 -11.60 -5.95 64.55
CA LEU A 662 -11.32 -7.37 64.75
C LEU A 662 -10.35 -7.49 65.96
N PRO A 663 -10.81 -7.98 67.12
CA PRO A 663 -9.94 -8.18 68.29
C PRO A 663 -9.12 -9.47 68.12
N THR A 664 -8.29 -9.54 67.08
CA THR A 664 -7.42 -10.67 66.77
C THR A 664 -6.03 -10.21 66.31
N VAL A 665 -5.01 -10.92 66.76
CA VAL A 665 -3.62 -10.78 66.34
C VAL A 665 -3.29 -11.95 65.44
N ARG A 666 -3.01 -11.68 64.17
CA ARG A 666 -2.58 -12.68 63.19
C ARG A 666 -1.07 -12.86 63.28
N VAL A 667 -0.63 -14.09 63.54
CA VAL A 667 0.78 -14.46 63.76
C VAL A 667 1.23 -15.36 62.61
N GLU A 668 2.21 -14.88 61.83
CA GLU A 668 2.63 -15.50 60.57
C GLU A 668 4.16 -15.59 60.43
N GLY A 669 4.62 -16.32 59.41
CA GLY A 669 6.03 -16.55 59.15
C GLY A 669 6.56 -17.79 59.88
N ALA A 670 7.79 -17.73 60.37
CA ALA A 670 8.51 -18.87 60.95
C ALA A 670 8.10 -19.15 62.41
N VAL A 671 6.83 -19.50 62.62
CA VAL A 671 6.28 -20.04 63.88
C VAL A 671 5.82 -21.49 63.67
N ASN A 672 5.67 -22.25 64.76
CA ASN A 672 5.33 -23.68 64.68
C ASN A 672 3.85 -23.92 64.31
N SER A 673 2.97 -22.96 64.56
CA SER A 673 1.55 -23.01 64.18
C SER A 673 1.03 -21.61 63.84
N PRO A 674 1.20 -21.14 62.59
CA PRO A 674 0.67 -19.85 62.14
C PRO A 674 -0.86 -19.79 62.27
N GLY A 675 -1.41 -18.64 62.65
CA GLY A 675 -2.85 -18.50 62.88
C GLY A 675 -3.26 -17.15 63.46
N SER A 676 -4.55 -17.01 63.80
CA SER A 676 -5.11 -15.82 64.44
C SER A 676 -5.46 -16.12 65.89
N VAL A 677 -4.94 -15.31 66.81
CA VAL A 677 -5.13 -15.42 68.26
C VAL A 677 -5.99 -14.25 68.73
N THR A 678 -6.95 -14.48 69.63
CA THR A 678 -7.77 -13.39 70.19
C THR A 678 -6.91 -12.35 70.91
N TYR A 679 -7.15 -11.07 70.66
CA TYR A 679 -6.42 -9.98 71.30
C TYR A 679 -6.76 -9.91 72.80
N ALA A 680 -5.76 -10.15 73.63
CA ALA A 680 -5.83 -10.02 75.08
C ALA A 680 -5.14 -8.71 75.50
N ARG A 681 -5.94 -7.79 76.07
CA ARG A 681 -5.48 -6.46 76.48
C ARG A 681 -4.32 -6.56 77.48
N GLY A 682 -3.20 -5.90 77.17
CA GLY A 682 -2.00 -5.88 78.02
C GLY A 682 -1.02 -7.02 77.78
N GLN A 683 -1.36 -8.01 76.95
CA GLN A 683 -0.41 -9.06 76.56
C GLN A 683 0.64 -8.53 75.57
N GLY A 684 1.90 -8.86 75.81
CA GLY A 684 3.02 -8.51 74.93
C GLY A 684 3.24 -9.52 73.80
N LEU A 685 4.18 -9.20 72.89
CA LEU A 685 4.54 -10.02 71.73
C LEU A 685 4.78 -11.52 72.06
N ASP A 686 5.41 -11.82 73.20
CA ASP A 686 5.77 -13.19 73.58
C ASP A 686 4.54 -14.10 73.79
N TYR A 687 3.43 -13.55 74.31
CA TYR A 687 2.16 -14.28 74.50
C TYR A 687 1.62 -14.79 73.17
N TYR A 688 1.54 -13.92 72.17
CA TYR A 688 1.05 -14.27 70.84
C TYR A 688 2.00 -15.21 70.09
N LEU A 689 3.32 -15.05 70.27
CA LEU A 689 4.30 -16.01 69.75
C LEU A 689 4.15 -17.39 70.42
N SER A 690 3.91 -17.48 71.73
CA SER A 690 3.68 -18.76 72.41
C SER A 690 2.36 -19.42 72.00
N ALA A 691 1.29 -18.63 71.81
CA ALA A 691 0.01 -19.11 71.32
C ALA A 691 0.09 -19.68 69.88
N ALA A 692 1.02 -19.18 69.07
CA ALA A 692 1.37 -19.73 67.75
C ALA A 692 2.36 -20.91 67.80
N GLY A 693 2.45 -21.62 68.94
CA GLY A 693 3.37 -22.74 69.16
C GLY A 693 4.84 -22.35 69.30
N GLY A 694 5.15 -21.06 69.43
CA GLY A 694 6.52 -20.52 69.46
C GLY A 694 7.14 -20.31 68.07
N VAL A 695 8.23 -19.55 68.04
CA VAL A 695 9.09 -19.39 66.85
C VAL A 695 9.73 -20.74 66.51
N SER A 696 9.64 -21.16 65.24
CA SER A 696 10.13 -22.46 64.77
C SER A 696 11.65 -22.48 64.60
N PHE A 697 12.26 -23.66 64.36
CA PHE A 697 13.71 -23.79 64.25
C PHE A 697 14.33 -22.93 63.12
N ARG A 698 13.52 -22.54 62.13
CA ARG A 698 13.93 -21.67 61.00
C ARG A 698 13.68 -20.18 61.24
N GLY A 699 13.16 -19.80 62.42
CA GLY A 699 12.74 -18.44 62.74
C GLY A 699 13.71 -17.69 63.64
N ASP A 700 14.05 -16.46 63.26
CA ASP A 700 14.91 -15.58 64.06
C ASP A 700 14.09 -14.75 65.06
N LYS A 701 14.22 -15.08 66.35
CA LYS A 701 13.62 -14.34 67.48
C LYS A 701 14.09 -12.88 67.58
N GLY A 702 15.20 -12.52 66.93
CA GLY A 702 15.70 -11.15 66.83
C GLY A 702 15.06 -10.30 65.72
N ARG A 703 14.32 -10.91 64.77
CA ARG A 703 13.74 -10.23 63.59
C ARG A 703 12.21 -10.26 63.55
N VAL A 704 11.57 -10.29 64.72
CA VAL A 704 10.09 -10.22 64.82
C VAL A 704 9.63 -8.76 64.72
N PHE A 705 8.55 -8.54 63.97
CA PHE A 705 7.89 -7.24 63.83
C PHE A 705 6.38 -7.35 64.06
N VAL A 706 5.79 -6.26 64.56
CA VAL A 706 4.34 -6.07 64.70
C VAL A 706 3.92 -5.05 63.67
N GLN A 707 2.92 -5.37 62.84
CA GLN A 707 2.25 -4.40 61.98
C GLN A 707 0.89 -4.02 62.59
N GLN A 708 0.73 -2.75 62.94
CA GLN A 708 -0.54 -2.22 63.44
C GLN A 708 -1.55 -2.05 62.29
N PRO A 709 -2.88 -2.08 62.52
CA PRO A 709 -3.86 -2.14 61.42
C PRO A 709 -3.88 -0.93 60.46
N ASN A 710 -3.42 0.24 60.91
CA ASN A 710 -3.17 1.43 60.07
C ASN A 710 -1.98 1.23 59.11
N GLY A 711 -1.06 0.32 59.42
CA GLY A 711 0.10 -0.04 58.61
C GLY A 711 1.45 0.17 59.30
N ASN A 712 1.49 0.85 60.45
CA ASN A 712 2.72 1.13 61.17
C ASN A 712 3.43 -0.16 61.58
N VAL A 713 4.67 -0.36 61.12
CA VAL A 713 5.49 -1.52 61.49
C VAL A 713 6.46 -1.16 62.61
N ARG A 714 6.54 -1.99 63.65
CA ARG A 714 7.51 -1.86 64.75
C ARG A 714 8.26 -3.19 64.92
N ALA A 715 9.58 -3.16 64.73
CA ALA A 715 10.45 -4.32 64.91
C ALA A 715 11.03 -4.39 66.34
N VAL A 716 11.29 -5.61 66.83
CA VAL A 716 12.11 -5.83 68.03
C VAL A 716 13.55 -5.38 67.73
N HIS A 717 14.05 -4.40 68.48
CA HIS A 717 15.44 -3.96 68.40
C HIS A 717 16.23 -4.49 69.60
N LYS A 718 17.30 -5.25 69.36
CA LYS A 718 18.32 -5.53 70.37
C LYS A 718 19.23 -4.30 70.48
N ARG A 719 19.17 -3.56 71.59
CA ARG A 719 20.21 -2.59 71.94
C ARG A 719 21.41 -3.34 72.55
N PRO A 720 22.66 -3.09 72.12
CA PRO A 720 23.83 -3.53 72.86
C PRO A 720 24.02 -2.65 74.11
N LEU A 721 24.50 -3.25 75.20
CA LEU A 721 24.80 -2.64 76.51
C LEU A 721 23.63 -1.88 77.18
N PHE A 722 23.00 -2.59 78.13
CA PHE A 722 22.14 -2.08 79.21
C PHE A 722 20.80 -1.41 78.79
N PHE A 723 19.85 -1.47 79.73
CA PHE A 723 18.42 -1.17 79.57
C PHE A 723 17.65 -2.12 78.61
N GLY A 724 16.44 -2.50 79.01
CA GLY A 724 15.75 -3.69 78.51
C GLY A 724 15.19 -3.59 77.09
N THR A 725 14.88 -4.75 76.49
CA THR A 725 14.23 -4.83 75.18
C THR A 725 12.78 -4.34 75.25
N SER A 726 12.50 -3.14 74.75
CA SER A 726 11.14 -2.64 74.53
C SER A 726 10.48 -3.40 73.38
N LYS A 727 9.85 -4.54 73.67
CA LYS A 727 9.12 -5.33 72.69
C LYS A 727 7.88 -4.56 72.22
N PRO A 728 7.57 -4.54 70.90
CA PRO A 728 6.36 -3.88 70.41
C PRO A 728 5.12 -4.65 70.90
N THR A 729 4.11 -3.91 71.35
CA THR A 729 2.78 -4.45 71.65
C THR A 729 1.96 -4.56 70.37
N PRO A 730 1.33 -5.71 70.09
CA PRO A 730 0.23 -5.82 69.12
C PRO A 730 -0.89 -4.80 69.37
#